data_AF-A0A957ZZH5-F1
#
_entry.id   AF-A0A957ZZH5-F1
#
_cell.length_a   1.000
_cell.length_b   1.000
_cell.length_c   1.000
_cell.angle_alpha   90.00
_cell.angle_beta   90.00
_cell.angle_gamma   90.00
#
_symmetry.space_group_name_H-M   'P 1'
#
loop_
_entity.id
_entity.type
_entity.pdbx_description
1 polymer ?
#
loop_
_entity_poly.entity_id
_entity_poly.type
_entity_poly.pdbx_seq_one_letter_code
_entity_poly.pdbx_strand_id
1 'polypeptide(L)'
;MTSTQFLEKLAAYVPMPVAQAIHHQPQPLTGPKYRRFPAAVLFADISGFTRLSELLSRAGPTGAEELTQLINQYFTRMIYIVQEYHGQVVKFSGDAITVVFPLETPDPTQAVSMQTAMRRAGECALEMQSKMINFAEMTTSQGQASLSMKVGLGVGDLLECSIGGALGRWEYVIAGNPLVQVGAAEHHAQPGQIVVSHRAWAVAHPFFSGVEMADQEFVVLDRAFETLSKVPTVPLDWNRLNPEQRRLAETALLCYIPGAIKARLDEQAEWLAELRRITILFIGIGGFDYDSQEAGPRLQNFLQAAQEVTYRFEGSLGKVAMDDKGTVMLILFGAPPFFHEDDAARAVACALGLQVVAQERHLRMSIGITEGAIFAGPVGAPNHREYTVIGSPVNLAARLMEYGRGGSIIISERVKEKIGSRFMIDNLGNLSVRGSMRPTPAFLVTGERGVQDEIFNRYLLHDDPLVGRKAELEQTRRLAARARKGNLQLLFLEADLGLGKSRLAAELVREWMSEGGVGYGSKCVSFGQQVSYQGWREILVAIFGLTPAFSTEQKIAHLVTGLTELPTPPDQPRYWLDRLPLLGDVLGLDLPDTSFTRHISAELRRDNTFAVVEAILRHQAGRHPLLILLEDIQWADDLTLTLAAHLAQALVGSPILMGLLYRPEANLADLTSAITLPYAHAMRLLPLSEQESLDLVRILLRGRSVPPEVEEVILSKGQGNLFFLQEITNRILDALDNQKKQTTDLLETLDLPDTIQEVILARFDRLSEEEKLTLKIASVIGTHFQRLLLSEVHPMIDAQYRLPEQLDRLENENLVRLEQPAPKWEYVFRSVIAQEVVYEGLLLAQRRQLHQIVAEALEHIAPDAVEQLAFHFKRGHDWAKALHYLRIASQRARRENANNAAIGYYSEILTCLENLSPTNLVTTDYWDTLLERAKLYNLIGWRDEELEDLGTLGVIAEALNDDTRRALAARQWAQLYETSGDYQSALEITERFVNLARQLDDKTLLGQGYNCWGRLLYLRGQYDTALDYLQQALDLAEQSGDVSAMAASLNNRGLVAYYQANYDAAREAFQKSI
;
A
#
# COMPACT_ATOMS: atom_id res chain seq x y z
N MET A 1 -6.67 -23.89 8.52
CA MET A 1 -6.99 -25.25 7.98
C MET A 1 -6.09 -26.28 8.64
N THR A 2 -6.34 -27.58 8.48
CA THR A 2 -5.29 -28.60 8.76
C THR A 2 -4.27 -28.64 7.61
N SER A 3 -3.05 -29.12 7.89
CA SER A 3 -2.00 -29.26 6.86
C SER A 3 -2.43 -30.13 5.67
N THR A 4 -3.27 -31.16 5.88
CA THR A 4 -3.78 -32.00 4.78
C THR A 4 -4.89 -31.32 3.97
N GLN A 5 -5.78 -30.56 4.61
CA GLN A 5 -6.75 -29.71 3.89
C GLN A 5 -6.06 -28.63 3.03
N PHE A 6 -4.90 -28.12 3.49
CA PHE A 6 -4.11 -27.17 2.72
C PHE A 6 -3.47 -27.83 1.49
N LEU A 7 -2.87 -29.02 1.65
CA LEU A 7 -2.37 -29.82 0.51
C LEU A 7 -3.48 -30.16 -0.51
N GLU A 8 -4.70 -30.44 -0.05
CA GLU A 8 -5.86 -30.65 -0.92
C GLU A 8 -6.25 -29.37 -1.68
N LYS A 9 -6.24 -28.19 -1.02
CA LYS A 9 -6.47 -26.87 -1.65
C LYS A 9 -5.39 -26.54 -2.69
N LEU A 10 -4.12 -26.85 -2.41
CA LEU A 10 -3.00 -26.67 -3.33
C LEU A 10 -3.05 -27.63 -4.53
N ALA A 11 -3.31 -28.92 -4.28
CA ALA A 11 -3.38 -29.94 -5.33
C ALA A 11 -4.49 -29.67 -6.35
N ALA A 12 -5.58 -29.00 -5.95
CA ALA A 12 -6.62 -28.56 -6.88
C ALA A 12 -6.12 -27.56 -7.93
N TYR A 13 -5.06 -26.78 -7.66
CA TYR A 13 -4.44 -25.83 -8.60
C TYR A 13 -3.32 -26.43 -9.47
N VAL A 14 -3.11 -27.75 -9.41
CA VAL A 14 -1.99 -28.44 -10.06
C VAL A 14 -2.52 -29.59 -10.93
N PRO A 15 -1.98 -29.82 -12.14
CA PRO A 15 -2.39 -30.95 -12.97
C PRO A 15 -2.22 -32.30 -12.26
N MET A 16 -3.20 -33.20 -12.41
CA MET A 16 -3.25 -34.46 -11.66
C MET A 16 -1.97 -35.32 -11.75
N PRO A 17 -1.26 -35.46 -12.91
CA PRO A 17 0.01 -36.18 -12.97
C PRO A 17 1.10 -35.58 -12.07
N VAL A 18 1.15 -34.26 -11.95
CA VAL A 18 2.11 -33.55 -11.09
C VAL A 18 1.74 -33.72 -9.61
N ALA A 19 0.46 -33.59 -9.27
CA ALA A 19 -0.02 -33.85 -7.91
C ALA A 19 0.23 -35.31 -7.46
N GLN A 20 0.02 -36.29 -8.35
CA GLN A 20 0.36 -37.70 -8.14
C GLN A 20 1.86 -37.92 -7.98
N ALA A 21 2.68 -37.32 -8.84
CA ALA A 21 4.14 -37.40 -8.75
C ALA A 21 4.67 -36.84 -7.42
N ILE A 22 4.11 -35.71 -6.94
CA ILE A 22 4.46 -35.11 -5.65
C ILE A 22 3.93 -35.94 -4.47
N HIS A 23 2.75 -36.58 -4.58
CA HIS A 23 2.25 -37.50 -3.55
C HIS A 23 3.15 -38.74 -3.39
N HIS A 24 3.65 -39.29 -4.49
CA HIS A 24 4.59 -40.41 -4.48
C HIS A 24 6.04 -40.03 -4.12
N GLN A 25 6.50 -38.85 -4.55
CA GLN A 25 7.83 -38.31 -4.30
C GLN A 25 7.72 -36.85 -3.83
N PRO A 26 7.48 -36.61 -2.53
CA PRO A 26 7.25 -35.28 -1.98
C PRO A 26 8.58 -34.51 -1.87
N GLN A 27 9.06 -33.98 -2.99
CA GLN A 27 10.23 -33.10 -3.11
C GLN A 27 10.04 -32.13 -4.28
N PRO A 28 10.50 -30.87 -4.18
CA PRO A 28 10.54 -29.92 -5.32
C PRO A 28 11.41 -30.42 -6.47
N LEU A 29 11.14 -29.94 -7.70
CA LEU A 29 11.99 -30.23 -8.86
C LEU A 29 13.31 -29.45 -8.81
N THR A 30 14.40 -30.17 -9.02
CA THR A 30 15.78 -29.66 -9.12
C THR A 30 16.23 -29.43 -10.57
N GLY A 31 15.41 -29.80 -11.56
CA GLY A 31 15.70 -29.70 -12.98
C GLY A 31 14.51 -30.16 -13.82
N PRO A 32 14.50 -29.86 -15.14
CA PRO A 32 13.36 -30.17 -16.00
C PRO A 32 13.16 -31.67 -16.18
N LYS A 33 11.91 -32.09 -16.40
CA LYS A 33 11.55 -33.47 -16.75
C LYS A 33 10.85 -33.50 -18.11
N TYR A 34 11.15 -34.55 -18.88
CA TYR A 34 10.57 -34.81 -20.20
C TYR A 34 10.12 -36.27 -20.25
N ARG A 35 8.92 -36.52 -20.79
CA ARG A 35 8.38 -37.86 -21.01
C ARG A 35 7.62 -37.91 -22.31
N ARG A 36 7.73 -38.99 -23.08
CA ARG A 36 6.77 -39.31 -24.15
C ARG A 36 5.88 -40.47 -23.72
N PHE A 37 4.58 -40.38 -23.99
CA PHE A 37 3.63 -41.48 -23.76
C PHE A 37 2.47 -41.47 -24.77
N PRO A 38 1.93 -42.64 -25.15
CA PRO A 38 0.75 -42.74 -25.99
C PRO A 38 -0.53 -42.38 -25.23
N ALA A 39 -1.42 -41.63 -25.87
CA ALA A 39 -2.73 -41.27 -25.34
C ALA A 39 -3.79 -41.06 -26.43
N ALA A 40 -5.06 -41.10 -26.01
CA ALA A 40 -6.15 -40.43 -26.71
C ALA A 40 -6.36 -39.03 -26.10
N VAL A 41 -6.76 -38.06 -26.93
CA VAL A 41 -6.94 -36.66 -26.53
C VAL A 41 -8.33 -36.18 -26.95
N LEU A 42 -8.95 -35.39 -26.08
CA LEU A 42 -10.24 -34.73 -26.26
C LEU A 42 -10.06 -33.24 -26.02
N PHE A 43 -10.48 -32.43 -26.99
CA PHE A 43 -10.61 -30.98 -26.85
C PHE A 43 -12.08 -30.61 -26.97
N ALA A 44 -12.62 -29.86 -25.99
CA ALA A 44 -14.02 -29.46 -25.96
C ALA A 44 -14.16 -27.94 -25.83
N ASP A 45 -14.77 -27.29 -26.82
CA ASP A 45 -15.04 -25.84 -26.85
C ASP A 45 -16.49 -25.50 -26.49
N ILE A 46 -16.75 -24.31 -25.93
CA ILE A 46 -18.08 -23.83 -25.54
C ILE A 46 -18.60 -22.78 -26.54
N SER A 47 -19.18 -23.27 -27.64
CA SER A 47 -19.94 -22.45 -28.58
C SER A 47 -21.09 -21.69 -27.89
N GLY A 48 -20.94 -20.37 -27.83
CA GLY A 48 -21.85 -19.41 -27.18
C GLY A 48 -21.21 -18.59 -26.06
N PHE A 49 -20.11 -19.07 -25.47
CA PHE A 49 -19.55 -18.50 -24.24
C PHE A 49 -19.06 -17.06 -24.35
N THR A 50 -18.32 -16.71 -25.40
CA THR A 50 -17.89 -15.31 -25.64
C THR A 50 -19.08 -14.33 -25.63
N ARG A 51 -20.27 -14.74 -26.11
CA ARG A 51 -21.48 -13.90 -26.10
C ARG A 51 -22.08 -13.75 -24.70
N LEU A 52 -22.03 -14.79 -23.88
CA LEU A 52 -22.42 -14.74 -22.47
C LEU A 52 -21.48 -13.80 -21.68
N SER A 53 -20.18 -13.88 -21.92
CA SER A 53 -19.19 -12.97 -21.32
C SER A 53 -19.46 -11.50 -21.69
N GLU A 54 -19.64 -11.16 -22.98
CA GLU A 54 -19.93 -9.79 -23.42
C GLU A 54 -21.31 -9.25 -22.98
N LEU A 55 -22.26 -10.14 -22.67
CA LEU A 55 -23.57 -9.81 -22.15
C LEU A 55 -23.49 -9.48 -20.64
N LEU A 56 -22.81 -10.33 -19.85
CA LEU A 56 -22.67 -10.15 -18.41
C LEU A 56 -21.64 -9.08 -18.01
N SER A 57 -20.58 -8.85 -18.79
CA SER A 57 -19.61 -7.76 -18.54
C SER A 57 -20.24 -6.36 -18.49
N ARG A 58 -21.49 -6.18 -18.95
CA ARG A 58 -22.22 -4.91 -18.90
C ARG A 58 -22.82 -4.61 -17.53
N ALA A 59 -23.04 -5.63 -16.69
CA ALA A 59 -23.59 -5.48 -15.35
C ALA A 59 -22.52 -5.16 -14.28
N GLY A 60 -21.23 -5.10 -14.67
CA GLY A 60 -20.15 -4.84 -13.71
C GLY A 60 -19.92 -6.02 -12.76
N PRO A 61 -19.64 -5.78 -11.45
CA PRO A 61 -19.29 -6.84 -10.50
C PRO A 61 -20.32 -7.98 -10.38
N THR A 62 -21.63 -7.66 -10.34
CA THR A 62 -22.68 -8.68 -10.23
C THR A 62 -22.76 -9.59 -11.44
N GLY A 63 -22.48 -9.06 -12.64
CA GLY A 63 -22.34 -9.86 -13.86
C GLY A 63 -21.07 -10.72 -13.86
N ALA A 64 -20.00 -10.28 -13.20
CA ALA A 64 -18.79 -11.09 -13.02
C ALA A 64 -19.03 -12.27 -12.08
N GLU A 65 -19.74 -12.07 -10.97
CA GLU A 65 -20.18 -13.13 -10.05
C GLU A 65 -21.09 -14.15 -10.76
N GLU A 66 -22.12 -13.68 -11.48
CA GLU A 66 -23.04 -14.54 -12.24
C GLU A 66 -22.30 -15.35 -13.32
N LEU A 67 -21.39 -14.71 -14.07
CA LEU A 67 -20.53 -15.36 -15.05
C LEU A 67 -19.67 -16.44 -14.39
N THR A 68 -19.05 -16.15 -13.24
CA THR A 68 -18.22 -17.08 -12.46
C THR A 68 -19.03 -18.30 -11.99
N GLN A 69 -20.25 -18.08 -11.50
CA GLN A 69 -21.12 -19.16 -11.02
C GLN A 69 -21.53 -20.10 -12.17
N LEU A 70 -21.97 -19.56 -13.31
CA LEU A 70 -22.33 -20.34 -14.49
C LEU A 70 -21.14 -21.13 -15.05
N ILE A 71 -19.96 -20.49 -15.14
CA ILE A 71 -18.69 -21.11 -15.55
C ILE A 71 -18.32 -22.27 -14.64
N ASN A 72 -18.30 -22.06 -13.33
CA ASN A 72 -17.85 -23.08 -12.39
C ASN A 72 -18.88 -24.20 -12.24
N GLN A 73 -20.18 -23.95 -12.42
CA GLN A 73 -21.18 -25.01 -12.57
C GLN A 73 -20.94 -25.87 -13.82
N TYR A 74 -20.66 -25.25 -14.97
CA TYR A 74 -20.30 -25.96 -16.21
C TYR A 74 -19.03 -26.80 -16.02
N PHE A 75 -17.91 -26.19 -15.64
CA PHE A 75 -16.64 -26.92 -15.54
C PHE A 75 -16.69 -27.98 -14.45
N THR A 76 -17.29 -27.71 -13.28
CA THR A 76 -17.51 -28.74 -12.25
C THR A 76 -18.24 -29.95 -12.82
N ARG A 77 -19.28 -29.74 -13.64
CA ARG A 77 -20.02 -30.86 -14.24
C ARG A 77 -19.17 -31.65 -15.23
N MET A 78 -18.39 -30.98 -16.08
CA MET A 78 -17.54 -31.65 -17.08
C MET A 78 -16.34 -32.36 -16.45
N ILE A 79 -15.70 -31.77 -15.44
CA ILE A 79 -14.55 -32.35 -14.72
C ILE A 79 -14.95 -33.68 -14.05
N TYR A 80 -16.13 -33.76 -13.42
CA TYR A 80 -16.60 -35.03 -12.84
C TYR A 80 -16.90 -36.10 -13.90
N ILE A 81 -17.45 -35.75 -15.06
CA ILE A 81 -17.66 -36.71 -16.17
C ILE A 81 -16.30 -37.22 -16.66
N VAL A 82 -15.34 -36.33 -16.89
CA VAL A 82 -13.97 -36.68 -17.28
C VAL A 82 -13.32 -37.65 -16.28
N GLN A 83 -13.50 -37.41 -14.97
CA GLN A 83 -13.00 -38.27 -13.90
C GLN A 83 -13.66 -39.67 -13.91
N GLU A 84 -14.98 -39.77 -14.16
CA GLU A 84 -15.71 -41.05 -14.26
C GLU A 84 -15.22 -41.98 -15.39
N TYR A 85 -14.60 -41.43 -16.44
CA TYR A 85 -13.95 -42.18 -17.54
C TYR A 85 -12.41 -42.27 -17.42
N HIS A 86 -11.84 -41.92 -16.26
CA HIS A 86 -10.39 -41.83 -16.01
C HIS A 86 -9.61 -40.89 -16.95
N GLY A 87 -10.28 -39.88 -17.52
CA GLY A 87 -9.60 -38.80 -18.22
C GLY A 87 -8.94 -37.83 -17.23
N GLN A 88 -7.89 -37.16 -17.68
CA GLN A 88 -7.17 -36.14 -16.93
C GLN A 88 -7.39 -34.79 -17.61
N VAL A 89 -8.02 -33.83 -16.92
CA VAL A 89 -8.02 -32.44 -17.38
C VAL A 89 -6.59 -31.91 -17.22
N VAL A 90 -6.05 -31.35 -18.30
CA VAL A 90 -4.66 -30.87 -18.36
C VAL A 90 -4.58 -29.35 -18.43
N LYS A 91 -5.57 -28.67 -19.03
CA LYS A 91 -5.63 -27.21 -19.12
C LYS A 91 -7.00 -26.68 -19.54
N PHE A 92 -7.32 -25.46 -19.10
CA PHE A 92 -8.46 -24.66 -19.58
C PHE A 92 -7.95 -23.57 -20.55
N SER A 93 -8.51 -23.51 -21.76
CA SER A 93 -8.13 -22.59 -22.84
C SER A 93 -9.26 -21.62 -23.14
N GLY A 94 -9.44 -20.64 -22.24
CA GLY A 94 -10.57 -19.72 -22.28
C GLY A 94 -11.87 -20.48 -21.99
N ASP A 95 -12.71 -20.60 -23.00
CA ASP A 95 -13.91 -21.41 -23.05
C ASP A 95 -13.58 -22.92 -22.92
N ALA A 96 -12.48 -23.38 -23.55
CA ALA A 96 -12.28 -24.79 -23.88
C ALA A 96 -11.56 -25.64 -22.80
N ILE A 97 -11.82 -26.96 -22.78
CA ILE A 97 -11.14 -27.96 -21.94
C ILE A 97 -10.23 -28.85 -22.80
N THR A 98 -8.98 -29.07 -22.37
CA THR A 98 -8.10 -30.12 -22.93
C THR A 98 -8.00 -31.29 -21.95
N VAL A 99 -8.34 -32.49 -22.43
CA VAL A 99 -8.39 -33.75 -21.65
C VAL A 99 -7.52 -34.81 -22.30
N VAL A 100 -6.73 -35.52 -21.49
CA VAL A 100 -5.85 -36.61 -21.91
C VAL A 100 -6.28 -37.93 -21.27
N PHE A 101 -6.33 -39.00 -22.07
CA PHE A 101 -6.62 -40.36 -21.65
C PHE A 101 -5.36 -41.23 -21.90
N PRO A 102 -4.46 -41.38 -20.91
CA PRO A 102 -3.24 -42.16 -21.06
C PRO A 102 -3.52 -43.67 -21.11
N LEU A 103 -2.57 -44.44 -21.67
CA LEU A 103 -2.60 -45.91 -21.65
C LEU A 103 -2.15 -46.52 -20.31
N GLU A 104 -1.62 -45.73 -19.38
CA GLU A 104 -1.17 -46.25 -18.08
C GLU A 104 -2.26 -46.11 -17.01
N THR A 105 -2.63 -47.24 -16.39
CA THR A 105 -3.46 -47.28 -15.19
C THR A 105 -2.61 -47.35 -13.92
N PRO A 106 -3.10 -46.84 -12.77
CA PRO A 106 -2.47 -47.06 -11.45
C PRO A 106 -2.41 -48.55 -11.03
N ASP A 107 -3.17 -49.41 -11.70
CA ASP A 107 -3.12 -50.87 -11.59
C ASP A 107 -2.21 -51.44 -12.70
N PRO A 108 -1.02 -52.01 -12.37
CA PRO A 108 -0.11 -52.60 -13.35
C PRO A 108 -0.61 -53.92 -13.97
N THR A 109 -1.71 -54.50 -13.47
CA THR A 109 -2.25 -55.77 -13.99
C THR A 109 -3.18 -55.60 -15.19
N GLN A 110 -3.61 -54.36 -15.46
CA GLN A 110 -4.51 -54.04 -16.57
C GLN A 110 -3.75 -53.41 -17.74
N ALA A 111 -3.44 -54.21 -18.76
CA ALA A 111 -2.86 -53.73 -20.01
C ALA A 111 -3.91 -52.96 -20.85
N VAL A 112 -4.07 -51.66 -20.57
CA VAL A 112 -4.98 -50.77 -21.30
C VAL A 112 -4.43 -50.49 -22.70
N SER A 113 -5.24 -50.77 -23.72
CA SER A 113 -4.87 -50.53 -25.12
C SER A 113 -5.28 -49.13 -25.60
N MET A 114 -4.72 -48.68 -26.72
CA MET A 114 -5.15 -47.43 -27.37
C MET A 114 -6.64 -47.44 -27.74
N GLN A 115 -7.21 -48.62 -28.06
CA GLN A 115 -8.65 -48.80 -28.24
C GLN A 115 -9.44 -48.49 -26.97
N THR A 116 -8.95 -48.92 -25.80
CA THR A 116 -9.59 -48.62 -24.50
C THR A 116 -9.49 -47.14 -24.14
N ALA A 117 -8.34 -46.50 -24.39
CA ALA A 117 -8.17 -45.05 -24.19
C ALA A 117 -9.09 -44.24 -25.11
N MET A 118 -9.17 -44.61 -26.40
CA MET A 118 -10.05 -43.97 -27.38
C MET A 118 -11.54 -44.20 -27.05
N ARG A 119 -11.92 -45.39 -26.57
CA ARG A 119 -13.29 -45.68 -26.12
C ARG A 119 -13.69 -44.83 -24.91
N ARG A 120 -12.80 -44.68 -23.91
CA ARG A 120 -13.00 -43.74 -22.78
C ARG A 120 -13.20 -42.30 -23.26
N ALA A 121 -12.36 -41.83 -24.19
CA ALA A 121 -12.48 -40.48 -24.75
C ALA A 121 -13.80 -40.26 -25.51
N GLY A 122 -14.21 -41.19 -26.38
CA GLY A 122 -15.44 -41.08 -27.16
C GLY A 122 -16.73 -41.18 -26.33
N GLU A 123 -16.77 -42.06 -25.33
CA GLU A 123 -17.93 -42.14 -24.42
C GLU A 123 -17.99 -40.93 -23.46
N CYS A 124 -16.84 -40.44 -23.00
CA CYS A 124 -16.77 -39.17 -22.25
C CYS A 124 -17.31 -38.00 -23.08
N ALA A 125 -16.92 -37.88 -24.35
CA ALA A 125 -17.42 -36.84 -25.25
C ALA A 125 -18.94 -36.91 -25.46
N LEU A 126 -19.49 -38.12 -25.68
CA LEU A 126 -20.93 -38.35 -25.79
C LEU A 126 -21.68 -37.94 -24.51
N GLU A 127 -21.15 -38.28 -23.34
CA GLU A 127 -21.81 -37.90 -22.10
C GLU A 127 -21.70 -36.41 -21.80
N MET A 128 -20.54 -35.78 -22.03
CA MET A 128 -20.36 -34.33 -21.92
C MET A 128 -21.39 -33.58 -22.79
N GLN A 129 -21.57 -33.97 -24.05
CA GLN A 129 -22.64 -33.44 -24.90
C GLN A 129 -24.04 -33.72 -24.32
N SER A 130 -24.30 -34.94 -23.82
CA SER A 130 -25.61 -35.28 -23.23
C SER A 130 -25.99 -34.39 -22.03
N LYS A 131 -25.02 -33.82 -21.32
CA LYS A 131 -25.27 -32.91 -20.18
C LYS A 131 -25.32 -31.44 -20.58
N MET A 132 -25.03 -31.08 -21.84
CA MET A 132 -25.21 -29.71 -22.34
C MET A 132 -26.66 -29.24 -22.33
N ILE A 133 -27.63 -30.15 -22.29
CA ILE A 133 -29.06 -29.82 -22.13
C ILE A 133 -29.34 -28.96 -20.89
N ASN A 134 -28.51 -29.08 -19.83
CA ASN A 134 -28.61 -28.26 -18.61
C ASN A 134 -28.19 -26.78 -18.82
N PHE A 135 -27.51 -26.47 -19.93
CA PHE A 135 -26.96 -25.15 -20.25
C PHE A 135 -27.48 -24.61 -21.60
N ALA A 136 -28.36 -25.37 -22.27
CA ALA A 136 -28.88 -25.06 -23.60
C ALA A 136 -29.84 -23.85 -23.60
N GLU A 137 -30.58 -23.64 -22.52
CA GLU A 137 -31.38 -22.43 -22.27
C GLU A 137 -31.16 -21.98 -20.83
N MET A 138 -30.61 -20.77 -20.65
CA MET A 138 -30.33 -20.17 -19.34
C MET A 138 -30.88 -18.74 -19.28
N THR A 139 -31.55 -18.40 -18.19
CA THR A 139 -31.97 -17.02 -17.89
C THR A 139 -30.92 -16.37 -17.01
N THR A 140 -30.38 -15.24 -17.46
CA THR A 140 -29.39 -14.44 -16.73
C THR A 140 -29.94 -13.05 -16.38
N SER A 141 -29.27 -12.31 -15.49
CA SER A 141 -29.66 -10.94 -15.12
C SER A 141 -29.74 -9.96 -16.31
N GLN A 142 -29.03 -10.25 -17.41
CA GLN A 142 -28.99 -9.42 -18.62
C GLN A 142 -29.74 -10.05 -19.83
N GLY A 143 -30.51 -11.12 -19.63
CA GLY A 143 -31.35 -11.76 -20.65
C GLY A 143 -31.11 -13.27 -20.80
N GLN A 144 -31.67 -13.87 -21.85
CA GLN A 144 -31.43 -15.29 -22.15
C GLN A 144 -30.08 -15.53 -22.83
N ALA A 145 -29.44 -16.63 -22.45
CA ALA A 145 -28.22 -17.16 -23.06
C ALA A 145 -28.37 -18.66 -23.32
N SER A 146 -27.60 -19.17 -24.29
CA SER A 146 -27.52 -20.59 -24.61
C SER A 146 -26.06 -20.98 -24.79
N LEU A 147 -25.66 -22.11 -24.19
CA LEU A 147 -24.35 -22.72 -24.39
C LEU A 147 -24.51 -24.07 -25.08
N SER A 148 -23.56 -24.36 -25.96
CA SER A 148 -23.45 -25.60 -26.71
C SER A 148 -21.98 -25.99 -26.77
N MET A 149 -21.68 -27.27 -26.92
CA MET A 149 -20.30 -27.76 -26.97
C MET A 149 -19.93 -28.20 -28.37
N LYS A 150 -18.65 -28.10 -28.72
CA LYS A 150 -18.04 -28.85 -29.83
C LYS A 150 -16.93 -29.72 -29.27
N VAL A 151 -16.69 -30.89 -29.85
CA VAL A 151 -15.61 -31.77 -29.39
C VAL A 151 -14.76 -32.28 -30.55
N GLY A 152 -13.44 -32.16 -30.43
CA GLY A 152 -12.45 -32.78 -31.31
C GLY A 152 -11.75 -33.96 -30.64
N LEU A 153 -11.57 -35.06 -31.37
CA LEU A 153 -10.95 -36.31 -30.89
C LEU A 153 -9.73 -36.74 -31.74
N GLY A 154 -8.62 -37.04 -31.06
CA GLY A 154 -7.30 -37.26 -31.65
C GLY A 154 -6.46 -38.28 -30.87
N VAL A 155 -5.40 -38.80 -31.49
CA VAL A 155 -4.65 -39.95 -30.95
C VAL A 155 -3.16 -39.94 -31.31
N GLY A 156 -2.32 -40.45 -30.43
CA GLY A 156 -0.88 -40.67 -30.68
C GLY A 156 -0.01 -40.41 -29.45
N ASP A 157 1.28 -40.19 -29.67
CA ASP A 157 2.22 -39.86 -28.60
C ASP A 157 2.16 -38.37 -28.23
N LEU A 158 2.09 -38.09 -26.93
CA LEU A 158 2.29 -36.77 -26.35
C LEU A 158 3.70 -36.66 -25.75
N LEU A 159 4.26 -35.45 -25.80
CA LEU A 159 5.40 -35.01 -25.02
C LEU A 159 4.89 -34.26 -23.78
N GLU A 160 5.14 -34.80 -22.60
CA GLU A 160 4.95 -34.16 -21.29
C GLU A 160 6.25 -33.50 -20.84
N CYS A 161 6.14 -32.25 -20.39
CA CYS A 161 7.24 -31.40 -19.97
C CYS A 161 6.93 -30.72 -18.62
N SER A 162 7.83 -30.89 -17.65
CA SER A 162 7.97 -30.01 -16.48
C SER A 162 9.16 -29.08 -16.75
N ILE A 163 8.90 -27.81 -17.06
CA ILE A 163 9.89 -26.87 -17.61
C ILE A 163 9.76 -25.45 -17.01
N GLY A 164 10.74 -24.59 -17.29
CA GLY A 164 10.89 -23.28 -16.65
C GLY A 164 11.85 -23.37 -15.47
N GLY A 165 11.39 -22.97 -14.28
CA GLY A 165 12.18 -23.05 -13.04
C GLY A 165 12.85 -21.75 -12.62
N ALA A 166 12.75 -20.67 -13.42
CA ALA A 166 13.19 -19.34 -12.98
C ALA A 166 12.39 -18.91 -11.74
N LEU A 167 13.08 -18.41 -10.72
CA LEU A 167 12.53 -18.13 -9.38
C LEU A 167 11.74 -19.31 -8.77
N GLY A 168 12.06 -20.56 -9.16
CA GLY A 168 11.38 -21.77 -8.70
C GLY A 168 9.99 -22.02 -9.30
N ARG A 169 9.58 -21.26 -10.33
CA ARG A 169 8.27 -21.41 -11.00
C ARG A 169 8.34 -22.47 -12.12
N TRP A 170 7.74 -23.63 -11.91
CA TRP A 170 7.69 -24.73 -12.88
C TRP A 170 6.34 -24.81 -13.61
N GLU A 171 6.38 -24.84 -14.94
CA GLU A 171 5.20 -25.02 -15.80
C GLU A 171 5.03 -26.47 -16.23
N TYR A 172 3.78 -26.93 -16.25
CA TYR A 172 3.39 -28.21 -16.85
C TYR A 172 2.81 -27.97 -18.25
N VAL A 173 3.48 -28.55 -19.25
CA VAL A 173 3.14 -28.39 -20.67
C VAL A 173 3.05 -29.77 -21.31
N ILE A 174 1.95 -30.02 -22.04
CA ILE A 174 1.85 -31.12 -23.00
C ILE A 174 2.00 -30.57 -24.43
N ALA A 175 2.61 -31.35 -25.31
CA ALA A 175 2.83 -31.00 -26.71
C ALA A 175 2.76 -32.23 -27.61
N GLY A 176 2.59 -32.02 -28.92
CA GLY A 176 2.66 -33.08 -29.94
C GLY A 176 1.45 -33.12 -30.88
N ASN A 177 1.57 -33.94 -31.93
CA ASN A 177 0.57 -34.05 -33.00
C ASN A 177 -0.88 -34.40 -32.55
N PRO A 178 -1.15 -35.13 -31.44
CA PRO A 178 -2.53 -35.34 -30.98
C PRO A 178 -3.28 -34.04 -30.66
N LEU A 179 -2.58 -32.99 -30.22
CA LEU A 179 -3.18 -31.67 -29.96
C LEU A 179 -3.57 -30.94 -31.26
N VAL A 180 -2.77 -31.10 -32.31
CA VAL A 180 -3.07 -30.57 -33.66
C VAL A 180 -4.30 -31.29 -34.25
N GLN A 181 -4.40 -32.61 -34.06
CA GLN A 181 -5.55 -33.41 -34.51
C GLN A 181 -6.87 -32.94 -33.88
N VAL A 182 -6.91 -32.69 -32.57
CA VAL A 182 -8.15 -32.28 -31.88
C VAL A 182 -8.58 -30.85 -32.21
N GLY A 183 -7.63 -29.90 -32.36
CA GLY A 183 -7.94 -28.54 -32.81
C GLY A 183 -8.49 -28.51 -34.23
N ALA A 184 -7.88 -29.26 -35.15
CA ALA A 184 -8.39 -29.39 -36.51
C ALA A 184 -9.78 -30.06 -36.57
N ALA A 185 -10.05 -31.05 -35.70
CA ALA A 185 -11.35 -31.70 -35.61
C ALA A 185 -12.45 -30.79 -35.03
N GLU A 186 -12.16 -30.02 -33.96
CA GLU A 186 -13.10 -29.03 -33.43
C GLU A 186 -13.48 -27.98 -34.48
N HIS A 187 -12.52 -27.50 -35.27
CA HIS A 187 -12.78 -26.45 -36.25
C HIS A 187 -13.83 -26.86 -37.30
N HIS A 188 -13.91 -28.15 -37.63
CA HIS A 188 -14.90 -28.73 -38.53
C HIS A 188 -16.23 -29.09 -37.83
N ALA A 189 -16.24 -29.22 -36.50
CA ALA A 189 -17.43 -29.53 -35.73
C ALA A 189 -18.43 -28.37 -35.71
N GLN A 190 -19.71 -28.68 -35.96
CA GLN A 190 -20.82 -27.79 -35.64
C GLN A 190 -21.18 -27.89 -34.14
N PRO A 191 -21.84 -26.86 -33.56
CA PRO A 191 -22.35 -26.94 -32.20
C PRO A 191 -23.22 -28.18 -31.97
N GLY A 192 -22.93 -28.93 -30.91
CA GLY A 192 -23.56 -30.22 -30.59
C GLY A 192 -22.87 -31.45 -31.20
N GLN A 193 -21.87 -31.29 -32.07
CA GLN A 193 -21.15 -32.41 -32.69
C GLN A 193 -19.89 -32.84 -31.92
N ILE A 194 -19.49 -34.08 -32.20
CA ILE A 194 -18.21 -34.67 -31.82
C ILE A 194 -17.54 -35.10 -33.13
N VAL A 195 -16.35 -34.60 -33.41
CA VAL A 195 -15.60 -34.89 -34.63
C VAL A 195 -14.30 -35.62 -34.30
N VAL A 196 -14.03 -36.68 -35.05
CA VAL A 196 -12.91 -37.59 -34.87
C VAL A 196 -11.98 -37.44 -36.06
N SER A 197 -10.70 -37.15 -35.81
CA SER A 197 -9.67 -37.19 -36.85
C SER A 197 -9.51 -38.60 -37.43
N HIS A 198 -9.17 -38.74 -38.72
CA HIS A 198 -9.01 -40.03 -39.41
C HIS A 198 -8.14 -41.03 -38.63
N ARG A 199 -7.05 -40.57 -37.99
CA ARG A 199 -6.17 -41.40 -37.15
C ARG A 199 -6.86 -41.93 -35.90
N ALA A 200 -7.67 -41.13 -35.21
CA ALA A 200 -8.45 -41.57 -34.07
C ALA A 200 -9.62 -42.47 -34.51
N TRP A 201 -10.22 -42.23 -35.67
CA TRP A 201 -11.31 -43.06 -36.21
C TRP A 201 -10.86 -44.50 -36.52
N ALA A 202 -9.64 -44.67 -37.07
CA ALA A 202 -9.05 -45.99 -37.27
C ALA A 202 -8.97 -46.85 -35.98
N VAL A 203 -8.92 -46.20 -34.80
CA VAL A 203 -8.96 -46.85 -33.48
C VAL A 203 -10.38 -46.92 -32.90
N ALA A 204 -11.22 -45.91 -33.16
CA ALA A 204 -12.55 -45.75 -32.57
C ALA A 204 -13.66 -46.58 -33.24
N HIS A 205 -13.58 -46.84 -34.55
CA HIS A 205 -14.64 -47.47 -35.34
C HIS A 205 -15.19 -48.83 -34.83
N PRO A 206 -14.49 -49.66 -34.02
CA PRO A 206 -15.09 -50.87 -33.46
C PRO A 206 -16.13 -50.62 -32.34
N PHE A 207 -16.19 -49.39 -31.81
CA PHE A 207 -16.99 -49.06 -30.61
C PHE A 207 -18.08 -48.01 -30.86
N PHE A 208 -18.02 -47.28 -31.97
CA PHE A 208 -18.93 -46.18 -32.29
C PHE A 208 -19.41 -46.23 -33.75
N SER A 209 -20.64 -45.78 -34.00
CA SER A 209 -21.06 -45.34 -35.34
C SER A 209 -20.69 -43.88 -35.57
N GLY A 210 -20.51 -43.52 -36.84
CA GLY A 210 -20.19 -42.16 -37.28
C GLY A 210 -20.37 -41.99 -38.79
N VAL A 211 -20.25 -40.75 -39.26
CA VAL A 211 -20.44 -40.35 -40.66
C VAL A 211 -19.20 -39.60 -41.15
N GLU A 212 -18.58 -40.09 -42.23
CA GLU A 212 -17.43 -39.43 -42.87
C GLU A 212 -17.81 -38.04 -43.40
N MET A 213 -16.92 -37.07 -43.21
CA MET A 213 -17.05 -35.72 -43.76
C MET A 213 -16.59 -35.67 -45.23
N ALA A 214 -16.95 -34.62 -45.96
CA ALA A 214 -16.74 -34.53 -47.41
C ALA A 214 -15.25 -34.47 -47.85
N ASP A 215 -14.34 -34.25 -46.90
CA ASP A 215 -12.88 -34.27 -47.05
C ASP A 215 -12.25 -35.66 -46.80
N GLN A 216 -12.98 -36.59 -46.18
CA GLN A 216 -12.51 -37.90 -45.68
C GLN A 216 -11.37 -37.86 -44.63
N GLU A 217 -11.00 -36.67 -44.13
CA GLU A 217 -10.03 -36.50 -43.05
C GLU A 217 -10.69 -36.53 -41.66
N PHE A 218 -12.01 -36.33 -41.60
CA PHE A 218 -12.78 -36.27 -40.36
C PHE A 218 -14.07 -37.12 -40.39
N VAL A 219 -14.50 -37.57 -39.21
CA VAL A 219 -15.73 -38.36 -39.01
C VAL A 219 -16.55 -37.75 -37.88
N VAL A 220 -17.83 -37.46 -38.11
CA VAL A 220 -18.77 -37.07 -37.06
C VAL A 220 -19.22 -38.32 -36.30
N LEU A 221 -18.97 -38.37 -34.99
CA LEU A 221 -19.33 -39.49 -34.12
C LEU A 221 -20.81 -39.37 -33.70
N ASP A 222 -21.55 -40.47 -33.85
CA ASP A 222 -23.01 -40.55 -33.66
C ASP A 222 -23.36 -41.17 -32.29
N ARG A 223 -22.96 -42.41 -32.02
CA ARG A 223 -23.21 -43.10 -30.73
C ARG A 223 -22.23 -44.25 -30.49
N ALA A 224 -22.11 -44.67 -29.23
CA ALA A 224 -21.44 -45.92 -28.87
C ALA A 224 -22.36 -47.14 -29.12
N PHE A 225 -21.77 -48.30 -29.42
CA PHE A 225 -22.48 -49.58 -29.52
C PHE A 225 -22.76 -50.20 -28.14
N GLU A 226 -21.92 -49.91 -27.15
CA GLU A 226 -21.97 -50.40 -25.78
C GLU A 226 -21.45 -49.30 -24.84
N THR A 227 -21.96 -49.21 -23.61
CA THR A 227 -21.46 -48.27 -22.60
C THR A 227 -20.51 -48.94 -21.61
N LEU A 228 -19.38 -48.30 -21.31
CA LEU A 228 -18.43 -48.70 -20.27
C LEU A 228 -19.03 -48.59 -18.87
N SER A 229 -18.60 -49.47 -17.97
CA SER A 229 -18.84 -49.30 -16.53
C SER A 229 -17.94 -48.18 -15.98
N LYS A 230 -18.57 -47.14 -15.44
CA LYS A 230 -17.89 -46.02 -14.75
C LYS A 230 -17.25 -46.49 -13.45
N VAL A 231 -16.11 -45.91 -13.10
CA VAL A 231 -15.44 -46.15 -11.82
C VAL A 231 -15.04 -44.80 -11.21
N PRO A 232 -15.50 -44.46 -9.98
CA PRO A 232 -15.14 -43.19 -9.37
C PRO A 232 -13.63 -43.13 -9.05
N THR A 233 -12.97 -42.05 -9.45
CA THR A 233 -11.57 -41.79 -9.10
C THR A 233 -11.42 -41.56 -7.60
N VAL A 234 -10.53 -42.34 -6.96
CA VAL A 234 -10.19 -42.17 -5.53
C VAL A 234 -9.30 -40.92 -5.36
N PRO A 235 -9.63 -40.00 -4.44
CA PRO A 235 -8.78 -38.84 -4.14
C PRO A 235 -7.39 -39.20 -3.60
N LEU A 236 -6.43 -38.27 -3.73
CA LEU A 236 -5.10 -38.40 -3.14
C LEU A 236 -5.18 -38.29 -1.61
N ASP A 237 -4.84 -39.38 -0.93
CA ASP A 237 -4.84 -39.45 0.54
C ASP A 237 -3.55 -38.86 1.12
N TRP A 238 -3.52 -37.55 1.31
CA TRP A 238 -2.38 -36.80 1.87
C TRP A 238 -2.06 -37.15 3.32
N ASN A 239 -2.96 -37.85 4.03
CA ASN A 239 -2.74 -38.27 5.42
C ASN A 239 -1.63 -39.34 5.53
N ARG A 240 -1.36 -40.08 4.43
CA ARG A 240 -0.27 -41.07 4.34
C ARG A 240 1.12 -40.47 4.45
N LEU A 241 1.28 -39.19 4.09
CA LEU A 241 2.55 -38.48 4.24
C LEU A 241 2.80 -38.14 5.70
N ASN A 242 4.04 -38.27 6.15
CA ASN A 242 4.48 -37.80 7.47
C ASN A 242 4.60 -36.25 7.50
N PRO A 243 4.75 -35.61 8.67
CA PRO A 243 4.77 -34.14 8.77
C PRO A 243 5.89 -33.43 7.99
N GLU A 244 7.02 -34.09 7.72
CA GLU A 244 8.12 -33.56 6.92
C GLU A 244 7.82 -33.68 5.43
N GLN A 245 7.37 -34.85 4.99
CA GLN A 245 6.88 -35.10 3.64
C GLN A 245 5.73 -34.15 3.25
N ARG A 246 4.84 -33.79 4.20
CA ARG A 246 3.79 -32.78 3.95
C ARG A 246 4.37 -31.41 3.61
N ARG A 247 5.35 -30.90 4.37
CA ARG A 247 6.02 -29.61 4.08
C ARG A 247 6.77 -29.63 2.74
N LEU A 248 7.41 -30.75 2.39
CA LEU A 248 8.10 -30.90 1.11
C LEU A 248 7.12 -30.99 -0.07
N ALA A 249 5.98 -31.69 0.11
CA ALA A 249 4.89 -31.72 -0.87
C ALA A 249 4.24 -30.34 -1.06
N GLU A 250 4.03 -29.60 0.02
CA GLU A 250 3.51 -28.22 0.02
C GLU A 250 4.43 -27.30 -0.79
N THR A 251 5.73 -27.33 -0.50
CA THR A 251 6.77 -26.61 -1.25
C THR A 251 6.76 -26.99 -2.73
N ALA A 252 6.65 -28.28 -3.04
CA ALA A 252 6.64 -28.79 -4.41
C ALA A 252 5.36 -28.44 -5.19
N LEU A 253 4.19 -28.39 -4.55
CA LEU A 253 2.94 -27.92 -5.15
C LEU A 253 2.99 -26.41 -5.40
N LEU A 254 3.51 -25.63 -4.45
CA LEU A 254 3.71 -24.19 -4.59
C LEU A 254 4.65 -23.83 -5.76
N CYS A 255 5.59 -24.69 -6.15
CA CYS A 255 6.38 -24.50 -7.37
C CYS A 255 5.53 -24.42 -8.66
N TYR A 256 4.38 -25.10 -8.68
CA TYR A 256 3.46 -25.17 -9.84
C TYR A 256 2.34 -24.11 -9.84
N ILE A 257 2.24 -23.32 -8.77
CA ILE A 257 1.13 -22.37 -8.57
C ILE A 257 1.59 -20.92 -8.87
N PRO A 258 0.88 -20.17 -9.73
CA PRO A 258 1.10 -18.74 -9.97
C PRO A 258 1.07 -17.87 -8.70
N GLY A 259 1.84 -16.77 -8.71
CA GLY A 259 1.89 -15.81 -7.60
C GLY A 259 0.53 -15.23 -7.21
N ALA A 260 -0.35 -15.03 -8.20
CA ALA A 260 -1.73 -14.56 -8.01
C ALA A 260 -2.54 -15.40 -7.02
N ILE A 261 -2.39 -16.73 -7.08
CA ILE A 261 -3.04 -17.65 -6.15
C ILE A 261 -2.31 -17.65 -4.81
N LYS A 262 -0.96 -17.72 -4.82
CA LYS A 262 -0.13 -17.84 -3.59
C LYS A 262 -0.48 -16.77 -2.56
N ALA A 263 -0.50 -15.52 -3.01
CA ALA A 263 -0.74 -14.35 -2.16
C ALA A 263 -2.17 -14.27 -1.60
N ARG A 264 -3.09 -15.17 -1.98
CA ARG A 264 -4.46 -15.27 -1.46
C ARG A 264 -4.82 -16.70 -1.01
N LEU A 265 -3.82 -17.53 -0.68
CA LEU A 265 -4.05 -18.92 -0.27
C LEU A 265 -4.74 -19.07 1.09
N ASP A 266 -4.65 -18.08 1.98
CA ASP A 266 -5.36 -18.09 3.27
C ASP A 266 -6.79 -17.54 3.19
N GLU A 267 -7.13 -16.82 2.12
CA GLU A 267 -8.47 -16.29 1.90
C GLU A 267 -9.47 -17.40 1.51
N GLN A 268 -10.75 -17.13 1.74
CA GLN A 268 -11.84 -17.95 1.21
C GLN A 268 -11.85 -17.85 -0.32
N ALA A 269 -11.81 -18.99 -1.01
CA ALA A 269 -11.50 -19.05 -2.44
C ALA A 269 -12.54 -18.38 -3.37
N GLU A 270 -13.67 -17.93 -2.81
CA GLU A 270 -14.73 -17.18 -3.50
C GLU A 270 -14.35 -15.70 -3.70
N TRP A 271 -13.44 -15.15 -2.87
CA TRP A 271 -12.93 -13.77 -2.99
C TRP A 271 -11.79 -13.61 -4.01
N LEU A 272 -11.33 -14.72 -4.61
CA LEU A 272 -10.28 -14.72 -5.64
C LEU A 272 -10.76 -14.19 -7.00
N ALA A 273 -12.06 -13.94 -7.15
CA ALA A 273 -12.76 -13.64 -8.38
C ALA A 273 -13.02 -12.12 -8.49
N GLU A 274 -12.21 -11.41 -9.29
CA GLU A 274 -12.32 -9.95 -9.44
C GLU A 274 -12.49 -9.51 -10.90
N LEU A 275 -13.22 -8.41 -11.12
CA LEU A 275 -13.31 -7.75 -12.43
C LEU A 275 -12.31 -6.58 -12.46
N ARG A 276 -11.10 -6.86 -12.96
CA ARG A 276 -9.97 -5.93 -12.94
C ARG A 276 -9.64 -5.44 -14.36
N ARG A 277 -9.20 -4.19 -14.49
CA ARG A 277 -8.56 -3.70 -15.72
C ARG A 277 -7.07 -4.03 -15.69
N ILE A 278 -6.60 -4.83 -16.64
CA ILE A 278 -5.20 -5.26 -16.73
C ILE A 278 -4.71 -5.14 -18.19
N THR A 279 -3.39 -5.14 -18.38
CA THR A 279 -2.74 -5.27 -19.69
C THR A 279 -2.36 -6.73 -19.95
N ILE A 280 -2.62 -7.21 -21.16
CA ILE A 280 -2.52 -8.62 -21.56
C ILE A 280 -1.58 -8.72 -22.76
N LEU A 281 -0.53 -9.53 -22.65
CA LEU A 281 0.27 -9.97 -23.81
C LEU A 281 -0.20 -11.37 -24.18
N PHE A 282 -0.78 -11.52 -25.37
CA PHE A 282 -1.01 -12.81 -26.00
C PHE A 282 0.11 -13.05 -27.02
N ILE A 283 0.87 -14.13 -26.85
CA ILE A 283 2.13 -14.37 -27.56
C ILE A 283 2.04 -15.71 -28.28
N GLY A 284 2.26 -15.70 -29.60
CA GLY A 284 2.30 -16.91 -30.44
C GLY A 284 3.73 -17.21 -30.90
N ILE A 285 4.19 -18.44 -30.66
CA ILE A 285 5.60 -18.84 -30.83
C ILE A 285 5.69 -20.01 -31.80
N GLY A 286 6.36 -19.80 -32.94
CA GLY A 286 6.61 -20.81 -33.96
C GLY A 286 8.10 -21.08 -34.18
N GLY A 287 8.45 -22.31 -34.55
CA GLY A 287 9.85 -22.76 -34.74
C GLY A 287 10.27 -23.96 -33.89
N PHE A 288 9.34 -24.51 -33.11
CA PHE A 288 9.47 -25.81 -32.47
C PHE A 288 9.04 -26.94 -33.41
N ASP A 289 9.77 -28.05 -33.34
CA ASP A 289 9.36 -29.37 -33.82
C ASP A 289 9.12 -30.20 -32.55
N TYR A 290 7.89 -30.67 -32.35
CA TYR A 290 7.47 -31.39 -31.15
C TYR A 290 7.56 -32.92 -31.29
N ASP A 291 7.96 -33.44 -32.45
CA ASP A 291 8.23 -34.87 -32.67
C ASP A 291 9.73 -35.17 -32.49
N SER A 292 10.60 -34.18 -32.70
CA SER A 292 12.03 -34.23 -32.33
C SER A 292 12.28 -34.53 -30.84
N GLN A 293 13.38 -35.23 -30.53
CA GLN A 293 13.82 -35.45 -29.14
C GLN A 293 14.32 -34.17 -28.47
N GLU A 294 14.78 -33.17 -29.23
CA GLU A 294 15.25 -31.88 -28.70
C GLU A 294 14.12 -30.91 -28.30
N ALA A 295 12.87 -31.26 -28.57
CA ALA A 295 11.70 -30.42 -28.30
C ALA A 295 11.64 -29.92 -26.85
N GLY A 296 11.80 -30.82 -25.87
CA GLY A 296 11.80 -30.50 -24.44
C GLY A 296 12.94 -29.57 -24.03
N PRO A 297 14.22 -29.89 -24.34
CA PRO A 297 15.36 -29.00 -24.12
C PRO A 297 15.24 -27.61 -24.77
N ARG A 298 14.73 -27.52 -26.01
CA ARG A 298 14.51 -26.23 -26.69
C ARG A 298 13.38 -25.42 -26.04
N LEU A 299 12.29 -26.07 -25.63
CA LEU A 299 11.20 -25.44 -24.87
C LEU A 299 11.69 -24.93 -23.50
N GLN A 300 12.53 -25.71 -22.78
CA GLN A 300 13.14 -25.29 -21.51
C GLN A 300 13.98 -24.01 -21.66
N ASN A 301 14.93 -24.00 -22.59
CA ASN A 301 15.86 -22.87 -22.78
C ASN A 301 15.09 -21.59 -23.15
N PHE A 302 14.10 -21.71 -24.04
CA PHE A 302 13.21 -20.59 -24.35
C PHE A 302 12.39 -20.13 -23.14
N LEU A 303 11.67 -21.05 -22.46
CA LEU A 303 10.74 -20.69 -21.41
C LEU A 303 11.44 -20.10 -20.18
N GLN A 304 12.61 -20.62 -19.81
CA GLN A 304 13.38 -20.08 -18.68
C GLN A 304 13.81 -18.63 -18.96
N ALA A 305 14.39 -18.34 -20.13
CA ALA A 305 14.75 -16.98 -20.51
C ALA A 305 13.52 -16.06 -20.66
N ALA A 306 12.39 -16.59 -21.14
CA ALA A 306 11.13 -15.86 -21.20
C ALA A 306 10.59 -15.52 -19.80
N GLN A 307 10.67 -16.44 -18.83
CA GLN A 307 10.35 -16.19 -17.43
C GLN A 307 11.25 -15.10 -16.83
N GLU A 308 12.57 -15.19 -17.04
CA GLU A 308 13.55 -14.21 -16.55
C GLU A 308 13.27 -12.79 -17.06
N VAL A 309 12.95 -12.63 -18.36
CA VAL A 309 12.50 -11.32 -18.91
C VAL A 309 11.15 -10.90 -18.34
N THR A 310 10.19 -11.83 -18.25
CA THR A 310 8.83 -11.55 -17.75
C THR A 310 8.87 -11.00 -16.31
N TYR A 311 9.61 -11.66 -15.42
CA TYR A 311 9.71 -11.28 -14.01
C TYR A 311 10.60 -10.04 -13.80
N ARG A 312 11.59 -9.79 -14.67
CA ARG A 312 12.36 -8.54 -14.66
C ARG A 312 11.50 -7.28 -14.88
N PHE A 313 10.43 -7.40 -15.65
CA PHE A 313 9.45 -6.33 -15.86
C PHE A 313 8.23 -6.46 -14.93
N GLU A 314 8.27 -7.35 -13.93
CA GLU A 314 7.17 -7.57 -12.99
C GLU A 314 5.86 -8.07 -13.65
N GLY A 315 5.97 -8.69 -14.83
CA GLY A 315 4.86 -9.40 -15.47
C GLY A 315 4.56 -10.73 -14.79
N SER A 316 3.28 -11.11 -14.75
CA SER A 316 2.83 -12.41 -14.25
C SER A 316 2.64 -13.39 -15.42
N LEU A 317 3.44 -14.46 -15.47
CA LEU A 317 3.24 -15.56 -16.43
C LEU A 317 1.98 -16.33 -16.03
N GLY A 318 0.87 -16.07 -16.73
CA GLY A 318 -0.43 -16.69 -16.46
C GLY A 318 -0.55 -18.10 -17.04
N LYS A 319 -0.06 -18.32 -18.27
CA LYS A 319 -0.21 -19.63 -18.95
C LYS A 319 0.83 -19.85 -20.06
N VAL A 320 1.29 -21.09 -20.20
CA VAL A 320 1.95 -21.62 -21.41
C VAL A 320 1.15 -22.83 -21.91
N ALA A 321 0.76 -22.85 -23.18
CA ALA A 321 -0.02 -23.95 -23.76
C ALA A 321 0.47 -24.31 -25.17
N MET A 322 0.00 -25.45 -25.68
CA MET A 322 -0.04 -25.75 -27.09
C MET A 322 -1.50 -25.89 -27.52
N ASP A 323 -1.90 -25.12 -28.54
CA ASP A 323 -3.27 -25.08 -29.09
C ASP A 323 -3.24 -25.21 -30.63
N ASP A 324 -4.35 -24.85 -31.30
CA ASP A 324 -4.47 -24.86 -32.77
C ASP A 324 -3.49 -23.90 -33.48
N LYS A 325 -2.83 -23.00 -32.73
CA LYS A 325 -1.96 -21.92 -33.25
C LYS A 325 -0.48 -22.18 -32.97
N GLY A 326 -0.14 -23.26 -32.27
CA GLY A 326 1.22 -23.64 -31.89
C GLY A 326 1.46 -23.51 -30.39
N THR A 327 2.68 -23.15 -29.95
CA THR A 327 2.89 -22.76 -28.55
C THR A 327 2.41 -21.33 -28.36
N VAL A 328 1.46 -21.16 -27.45
CA VAL A 328 0.96 -19.86 -27.01
C VAL A 328 1.36 -19.58 -25.56
N MET A 329 1.64 -18.32 -25.26
CA MET A 329 1.99 -17.84 -23.94
C MET A 329 1.18 -16.60 -23.60
N LEU A 330 0.67 -16.55 -22.36
CA LEU A 330 -0.16 -15.49 -21.83
C LEU A 330 0.54 -14.85 -20.64
N ILE A 331 0.88 -13.57 -20.76
CA ILE A 331 1.48 -12.77 -19.69
C ILE A 331 0.54 -11.62 -19.33
N LEU A 332 0.43 -11.35 -18.04
CA LEU A 332 -0.52 -10.42 -17.43
C LEU A 332 0.24 -9.34 -16.65
N PHE A 333 -0.12 -8.08 -16.86
CA PHE A 333 0.43 -6.88 -16.20
C PHE A 333 -0.74 -6.15 -15.55
N GLY A 334 -0.65 -5.84 -14.25
CA GLY A 334 -1.80 -5.46 -13.42
C GLY A 334 -2.53 -6.65 -12.79
N ALA A 335 -2.04 -7.88 -12.98
CA ALA A 335 -2.60 -9.08 -12.37
C ALA A 335 -1.87 -9.42 -11.06
N PRO A 336 -2.57 -9.88 -10.01
CA PRO A 336 -1.94 -10.08 -8.72
C PRO A 336 -0.69 -10.98 -8.76
N PRO A 337 0.33 -10.68 -7.95
CA PRO A 337 0.38 -9.55 -7.01
C PRO A 337 0.94 -8.25 -7.60
N PHE A 338 1.20 -8.14 -8.92
CA PHE A 338 1.86 -6.97 -9.56
C PHE A 338 0.84 -6.02 -10.21
N PHE A 339 0.71 -4.79 -9.72
CA PHE A 339 -0.02 -3.68 -10.36
C PHE A 339 0.78 -2.37 -10.32
N HIS A 340 0.85 -1.70 -11.48
CA HIS A 340 1.69 -0.53 -11.77
C HIS A 340 0.94 0.49 -12.64
N GLU A 341 1.26 1.80 -12.56
CA GLU A 341 0.62 2.81 -13.42
C GLU A 341 1.00 2.63 -14.88
N ASP A 342 2.27 2.32 -15.10
CA ASP A 342 2.88 2.09 -16.40
C ASP A 342 2.84 0.61 -16.82
N ASP A 343 1.92 -0.21 -16.28
CA ASP A 343 1.71 -1.62 -16.69
C ASP A 343 1.62 -1.79 -18.22
N ALA A 344 1.04 -0.80 -18.92
CA ALA A 344 1.01 -0.75 -20.38
C ALA A 344 2.40 -0.55 -21.02
N ALA A 345 3.27 0.26 -20.41
CA ALA A 345 4.64 0.50 -20.84
C ALA A 345 5.56 -0.68 -20.48
N ARG A 346 5.39 -1.26 -19.28
CA ARG A 346 6.04 -2.50 -18.84
C ARG A 346 5.74 -3.66 -19.75
N ALA A 347 4.46 -3.83 -20.12
CA ALA A 347 4.03 -4.82 -21.10
C ALA A 347 4.74 -4.64 -22.46
N VAL A 348 4.88 -3.41 -22.95
CA VAL A 348 5.56 -3.10 -24.21
C VAL A 348 7.08 -3.32 -24.11
N ALA A 349 7.73 -2.92 -23.02
CA ALA A 349 9.15 -3.15 -22.79
C ALA A 349 9.48 -4.65 -22.63
N CYS A 350 8.62 -5.40 -21.93
CA CYS A 350 8.70 -6.85 -21.82
C CYS A 350 8.53 -7.54 -23.19
N ALA A 351 7.56 -7.11 -24.00
CA ALA A 351 7.36 -7.63 -25.35
C ALA A 351 8.59 -7.41 -26.25
N LEU A 352 9.25 -6.25 -26.15
CA LEU A 352 10.54 -5.98 -26.83
C LEU A 352 11.65 -6.92 -26.34
N GLY A 353 11.79 -7.12 -25.02
CA GLY A 353 12.76 -8.06 -24.46
C GLY A 353 12.52 -9.52 -24.88
N LEU A 354 11.26 -9.96 -24.90
CA LEU A 354 10.87 -11.31 -25.32
C LEU A 354 11.13 -11.56 -26.82
N GLN A 355 11.01 -10.52 -27.67
CA GLN A 355 11.43 -10.62 -29.06
C GLN A 355 12.94 -10.90 -29.20
N VAL A 356 13.80 -10.25 -28.41
CA VAL A 356 15.25 -10.51 -28.43
C VAL A 356 15.52 -11.97 -28.04
N VAL A 357 14.93 -12.46 -26.95
CA VAL A 357 15.03 -13.86 -26.48
C VAL A 357 14.61 -14.86 -27.57
N ALA A 358 13.57 -14.55 -28.36
CA ALA A 358 13.11 -15.38 -29.47
C ALA A 358 14.07 -15.35 -30.68
N GLN A 359 14.56 -14.16 -31.06
CA GLN A 359 15.48 -13.99 -32.19
C GLN A 359 16.81 -14.72 -31.96
N GLU A 360 17.39 -14.60 -30.76
CA GLU A 360 18.57 -15.35 -30.31
C GLU A 360 18.43 -16.87 -30.47
N ARG A 361 17.20 -17.39 -30.29
CA ARG A 361 16.87 -18.83 -30.31
C ARG A 361 16.29 -19.30 -31.65
N HIS A 362 16.32 -18.43 -32.66
CA HIS A 362 15.78 -18.64 -34.01
C HIS A 362 14.28 -19.04 -34.01
N LEU A 363 13.52 -18.48 -33.07
CA LEU A 363 12.07 -18.64 -32.97
C LEU A 363 11.36 -17.40 -33.55
N ARG A 364 10.17 -17.61 -34.12
CA ARG A 364 9.29 -16.54 -34.60
C ARG A 364 8.24 -16.25 -33.52
N MET A 365 8.26 -15.04 -32.97
CA MET A 365 7.35 -14.61 -31.90
C MET A 365 6.48 -13.45 -32.36
N SER A 366 5.17 -13.65 -32.41
CA SER A 366 4.18 -12.61 -32.69
C SER A 366 3.51 -12.22 -31.37
N ILE A 367 3.31 -10.93 -31.11
CA ILE A 367 2.77 -10.42 -29.83
C ILE A 367 1.59 -9.49 -30.09
N GLY A 368 0.45 -9.76 -29.47
CA GLY A 368 -0.70 -8.87 -29.39
C GLY A 368 -0.87 -8.34 -27.97
N ILE A 369 -0.90 -7.02 -27.79
CA ILE A 369 -1.05 -6.37 -26.48
C ILE A 369 -2.35 -5.57 -26.43
N THR A 370 -3.16 -5.79 -25.39
CA THR A 370 -4.40 -5.02 -25.14
C THR A 370 -4.55 -4.66 -23.66
N GLU A 371 -5.29 -3.59 -23.39
CA GLU A 371 -5.78 -3.27 -22.04
C GLU A 371 -7.32 -3.27 -22.03
N GLY A 372 -7.91 -3.88 -21.00
CA GLY A 372 -9.34 -3.75 -20.74
C GLY A 372 -9.76 -4.38 -19.42
N ALA A 373 -10.99 -4.08 -19.00
CA ALA A 373 -11.62 -4.76 -17.88
C ALA A 373 -11.93 -6.21 -18.29
N ILE A 374 -11.48 -7.16 -17.48
CA ILE A 374 -11.69 -8.60 -17.65
C ILE A 374 -12.02 -9.23 -16.31
N PHE A 375 -12.62 -10.41 -16.35
CA PHE A 375 -12.69 -11.28 -15.19
C PHE A 375 -11.34 -11.96 -14.96
N ALA A 376 -10.89 -12.03 -13.70
CA ALA A 376 -9.72 -12.78 -13.28
C ALA A 376 -10.07 -13.58 -12.02
N GLY A 377 -9.91 -14.91 -12.05
CA GLY A 377 -10.33 -15.75 -10.94
C GLY A 377 -10.15 -17.27 -11.13
N PRO A 378 -10.49 -18.06 -10.09
CA PRO A 378 -10.39 -19.51 -10.11
C PRO A 378 -11.55 -20.13 -10.91
N VAL A 379 -11.18 -20.90 -11.93
CA VAL A 379 -12.11 -21.53 -12.87
C VAL A 379 -11.93 -23.05 -12.84
N GLY A 380 -13.00 -23.77 -12.55
CA GLY A 380 -13.01 -25.24 -12.48
C GLY A 380 -13.89 -25.82 -11.37
N ALA A 381 -13.51 -27.02 -10.92
CA ALA A 381 -14.15 -27.77 -9.84
C ALA A 381 -13.44 -27.52 -8.49
N PRO A 382 -14.10 -27.83 -7.35
CA PRO A 382 -13.46 -27.79 -6.04
C PRO A 382 -12.16 -28.60 -5.95
N ASN A 383 -12.07 -29.73 -6.67
CA ASN A 383 -10.93 -30.65 -6.71
C ASN A 383 -9.96 -30.44 -7.88
N HIS A 384 -10.26 -29.57 -8.85
CA HIS A 384 -9.35 -29.23 -9.96
C HIS A 384 -9.77 -27.92 -10.66
N ARG A 385 -8.92 -26.89 -10.63
CA ARG A 385 -9.19 -25.54 -11.12
C ARG A 385 -7.91 -24.79 -11.50
N GLU A 386 -7.96 -23.89 -12.48
CA GLU A 386 -6.87 -22.97 -12.81
C GLU A 386 -7.27 -21.53 -12.47
N TYR A 387 -6.33 -20.66 -12.07
CA TYR A 387 -6.57 -19.22 -12.06
C TYR A 387 -6.34 -18.68 -13.47
N THR A 388 -7.38 -18.12 -14.06
CA THR A 388 -7.38 -17.71 -15.47
C THR A 388 -8.08 -16.38 -15.64
N VAL A 389 -7.97 -15.82 -16.85
CA VAL A 389 -8.57 -14.53 -17.21
C VAL A 389 -9.51 -14.66 -18.39
N ILE A 390 -10.65 -13.97 -18.33
CA ILE A 390 -11.78 -14.13 -19.25
C ILE A 390 -12.33 -12.75 -19.63
N GLY A 391 -12.43 -12.49 -20.94
CA GLY A 391 -13.12 -11.30 -21.45
C GLY A 391 -12.72 -10.95 -22.88
N SER A 392 -13.52 -10.10 -23.53
CA SER A 392 -13.28 -9.62 -24.90
C SER A 392 -11.85 -9.06 -25.15
N PRO A 393 -11.17 -8.37 -24.20
CA PRO A 393 -9.76 -7.99 -24.33
C PRO A 393 -8.77 -9.15 -24.54
N VAL A 394 -8.97 -10.31 -23.89
CA VAL A 394 -8.13 -11.52 -24.07
C VAL A 394 -8.24 -11.99 -25.53
N ASN A 395 -9.48 -12.05 -26.02
CA ASN A 395 -9.79 -12.45 -27.39
C ASN A 395 -9.23 -11.44 -28.41
N LEU A 396 -9.26 -10.14 -28.11
CA LEU A 396 -8.63 -9.12 -28.96
C LEU A 396 -7.11 -9.27 -28.99
N ALA A 397 -6.45 -9.54 -27.86
CA ALA A 397 -4.99 -9.74 -27.81
C ALA A 397 -4.56 -10.96 -28.65
N ALA A 398 -5.26 -12.09 -28.53
CA ALA A 398 -5.03 -13.26 -29.37
C ALA A 398 -5.16 -12.95 -30.88
N ARG A 399 -6.13 -12.11 -31.25
CA ARG A 399 -6.38 -11.71 -32.64
C ARG A 399 -5.34 -10.70 -33.16
N LEU A 400 -4.85 -9.77 -32.33
CA LEU A 400 -3.73 -8.89 -32.69
C LEU A 400 -2.44 -9.70 -32.90
N MET A 401 -2.20 -10.70 -32.06
CA MET A 401 -1.10 -11.66 -32.23
C MET A 401 -1.21 -12.42 -33.55
N GLU A 402 -2.42 -12.90 -33.92
CA GLU A 402 -2.67 -13.56 -35.21
C GLU A 402 -2.49 -12.64 -36.42
N TYR A 403 -2.70 -11.33 -36.29
CA TYR A 403 -2.36 -10.35 -37.32
C TYR A 403 -0.84 -10.12 -37.43
N GLY A 404 -0.10 -10.24 -36.32
CA GLY A 404 1.35 -10.06 -36.23
C GLY A 404 2.22 -11.17 -36.83
N ARG A 405 1.67 -12.01 -37.73
CA ARG A 405 2.21 -13.26 -38.33
C ARG A 405 3.53 -13.15 -39.14
N GLY A 406 4.33 -12.12 -38.90
CA GLY A 406 5.71 -11.96 -39.37
C GLY A 406 6.75 -11.81 -38.26
N GLY A 407 6.34 -11.76 -36.98
CA GLY A 407 7.22 -11.49 -35.85
C GLY A 407 7.18 -10.04 -35.38
N SER A 408 5.99 -9.47 -35.22
CA SER A 408 5.80 -8.08 -34.77
C SER A 408 5.08 -7.96 -33.43
N ILE A 409 5.20 -6.78 -32.80
CA ILE A 409 4.45 -6.38 -31.59
C ILE A 409 3.32 -5.45 -32.04
N ILE A 410 2.08 -5.90 -31.94
CA ILE A 410 0.88 -5.12 -32.29
C ILE A 410 0.11 -4.78 -31.01
N ILE A 411 -0.20 -3.50 -30.83
CA ILE A 411 -0.91 -2.97 -29.65
C ILE A 411 -2.25 -2.35 -30.04
N SER A 412 -3.22 -2.38 -29.13
CA SER A 412 -4.49 -1.66 -29.30
C SER A 412 -4.38 -0.17 -28.96
N GLU A 413 -5.37 0.60 -29.43
CA GLU A 413 -5.51 2.05 -29.20
C GLU A 413 -5.30 2.47 -27.74
N ARG A 414 -5.91 1.77 -26.78
CA ARG A 414 -5.78 2.06 -25.33
C ARG A 414 -4.34 1.92 -24.80
N VAL A 415 -3.60 0.92 -25.29
CA VAL A 415 -2.19 0.75 -24.94
C VAL A 415 -1.39 1.92 -25.51
N LYS A 416 -1.66 2.30 -26.77
CA LYS A 416 -1.05 3.48 -27.43
C LYS A 416 -1.41 4.81 -26.76
N GLU A 417 -2.53 4.90 -26.05
CA GLU A 417 -2.90 6.08 -25.23
C GLU A 417 -2.07 6.14 -23.94
N LYS A 418 -1.88 5.02 -23.24
CA LYS A 418 -1.17 4.98 -21.95
C LYS A 418 0.35 5.08 -22.02
N ILE A 419 1.00 4.54 -23.07
CA ILE A 419 2.47 4.45 -23.11
C ILE A 419 3.21 5.76 -23.45
N GLY A 420 2.48 6.88 -23.57
CA GLY A 420 3.04 8.22 -23.71
C GLY A 420 3.95 8.41 -24.94
N SER A 421 4.99 9.24 -24.77
CA SER A 421 6.00 9.50 -25.80
C SER A 421 7.25 8.61 -25.67
N ARG A 422 7.23 7.64 -24.75
CA ARG A 422 8.37 6.77 -24.39
C ARG A 422 8.82 5.87 -25.53
N PHE A 423 7.89 5.39 -26.36
CA PHE A 423 8.15 4.42 -27.42
C PHE A 423 7.98 4.98 -28.83
N MET A 424 8.61 4.33 -29.81
CA MET A 424 8.37 4.53 -31.24
C MET A 424 7.21 3.64 -31.70
N ILE A 425 6.23 4.25 -32.39
CA ILE A 425 4.94 3.63 -32.70
C ILE A 425 4.49 4.03 -34.11
N ASP A 426 4.16 3.05 -34.96
CA ASP A 426 3.57 3.24 -36.28
C ASP A 426 2.08 2.85 -36.30
N ASN A 427 1.26 3.50 -37.13
CA ASN A 427 -0.18 3.25 -37.22
C ASN A 427 -0.50 2.24 -38.34
N LEU A 428 -1.14 1.11 -38.01
CA LEU A 428 -1.53 0.07 -38.96
C LEU A 428 -2.96 0.24 -39.49
N GLY A 429 -3.71 1.23 -39.00
CA GLY A 429 -5.10 1.48 -39.35
C GLY A 429 -6.09 0.52 -38.66
N ASN A 430 -7.28 0.41 -39.25
CA ASN A 430 -8.40 -0.33 -38.65
C ASN A 430 -8.46 -1.77 -39.17
N LEU A 431 -8.15 -2.74 -38.32
CA LEU A 431 -8.19 -4.16 -38.66
C LEU A 431 -9.63 -4.71 -38.60
N SER A 432 -10.02 -5.50 -39.61
CA SER A 432 -11.33 -6.17 -39.64
C SER A 432 -11.28 -7.45 -38.80
N VAL A 433 -11.83 -7.39 -37.59
CA VAL A 433 -11.75 -8.48 -36.61
C VAL A 433 -12.93 -9.45 -36.78
N ARG A 434 -12.68 -10.74 -37.11
CA ARG A 434 -13.73 -11.78 -37.17
C ARG A 434 -14.53 -11.81 -35.86
N GLY A 435 -15.85 -11.71 -35.94
CA GLY A 435 -16.76 -11.70 -34.80
C GLY A 435 -16.98 -10.33 -34.15
N SER A 436 -16.27 -9.27 -34.55
CA SER A 436 -16.60 -7.88 -34.17
C SER A 436 -17.45 -7.21 -35.25
N MET A 437 -18.46 -6.44 -34.84
CA MET A 437 -19.23 -5.57 -35.75
C MET A 437 -18.54 -4.21 -36.02
N ARG A 438 -17.38 -3.93 -35.42
CA ARG A 438 -16.58 -2.73 -35.67
C ARG A 438 -15.10 -3.10 -35.92
N PRO A 439 -14.45 -2.58 -36.97
CA PRO A 439 -13.01 -2.76 -37.14
C PRO A 439 -12.26 -1.94 -36.08
N THR A 440 -11.09 -2.40 -35.66
CA THR A 440 -10.39 -1.89 -34.47
C THR A 440 -9.05 -1.25 -34.85
N PRO A 441 -8.73 -0.02 -34.37
CA PRO A 441 -7.42 0.59 -34.60
C PRO A 441 -6.29 -0.23 -33.97
N ALA A 442 -5.20 -0.42 -34.71
CA ALA A 442 -4.03 -1.17 -34.29
C ALA A 442 -2.73 -0.44 -34.63
N PHE A 443 -1.70 -0.64 -33.80
CA PHE A 443 -0.43 0.08 -33.88
C PHE A 443 0.74 -0.89 -33.73
N LEU A 444 1.86 -0.61 -34.39
CA LEU A 444 3.11 -1.38 -34.35
C LEU A 444 4.12 -0.66 -33.45
N VAL A 445 4.87 -1.39 -32.61
CA VAL A 445 5.94 -0.80 -31.75
C VAL A 445 7.33 -1.13 -32.28
N THR A 446 8.27 -0.17 -32.19
CA THR A 446 9.63 -0.29 -32.76
C THR A 446 10.82 0.16 -31.88
N GLY A 447 10.66 0.80 -30.71
CA GLY A 447 11.79 1.17 -29.81
C GLY A 447 11.48 2.21 -28.72
N GLU A 448 12.49 2.83 -28.06
CA GLU A 448 12.39 3.68 -26.83
C GLU A 448 13.22 5.01 -26.88
N ARG A 449 13.11 5.93 -25.89
CA ARG A 449 13.76 7.27 -25.79
C ARG A 449 14.46 7.53 -24.41
N GLY A 450 15.14 8.68 -24.20
CA GLY A 450 16.02 8.97 -23.02
C GLY A 450 15.87 10.35 -22.31
N VAL A 451 16.70 10.63 -21.28
CA VAL A 451 16.39 11.52 -20.11
C VAL A 451 17.45 12.60 -19.76
N GLN A 452 17.02 13.80 -19.35
CA GLN A 452 17.79 14.81 -18.57
C GLN A 452 16.83 15.81 -17.85
N ASP A 453 17.24 16.37 -16.70
CA ASP A 453 16.56 17.40 -15.86
C ASP A 453 15.09 17.16 -15.41
N GLU A 454 14.87 16.87 -14.12
CA GLU A 454 13.52 16.57 -13.59
C GLU A 454 13.03 17.49 -12.45
N ILE A 455 13.83 17.75 -11.40
CA ILE A 455 13.31 18.39 -10.16
C ILE A 455 13.09 19.91 -10.30
N PHE A 456 14.13 20.70 -10.60
CA PHE A 456 13.95 22.16 -10.75
C PHE A 456 13.14 22.50 -12.02
N ASN A 457 13.16 21.60 -13.01
CA ASN A 457 12.25 21.62 -14.16
C ASN A 457 10.77 21.59 -13.77
N ARG A 458 10.38 21.10 -12.59
CA ARG A 458 8.99 21.17 -12.08
C ARG A 458 8.45 22.61 -12.07
N TYR A 459 9.27 23.61 -11.79
CA TYR A 459 8.87 25.02 -11.86
C TYR A 459 8.77 25.54 -13.31
N LEU A 460 9.54 24.98 -14.24
CA LEU A 460 9.52 25.35 -15.66
C LEU A 460 8.37 24.69 -16.43
N LEU A 461 7.95 23.48 -16.02
CA LEU A 461 6.84 22.67 -16.55
C LEU A 461 5.43 23.28 -16.32
N HIS A 462 5.31 24.43 -15.66
CA HIS A 462 4.03 25.12 -15.43
C HIS A 462 3.67 26.04 -16.62
N ASP A 463 3.05 25.48 -17.66
CA ASP A 463 2.63 26.23 -18.86
C ASP A 463 1.36 27.08 -18.65
N ASP A 464 0.49 26.76 -17.68
CA ASP A 464 -0.69 27.56 -17.38
C ASP A 464 -0.31 28.98 -16.89
N PRO A 465 -0.96 30.05 -17.38
CA PRO A 465 -0.61 31.43 -17.03
C PRO A 465 -0.85 31.74 -15.53
N LEU A 466 -0.05 32.63 -14.95
CA LEU A 466 -0.33 33.18 -13.62
C LEU A 466 -1.55 34.11 -13.69
N VAL A 467 -2.60 33.79 -12.93
CA VAL A 467 -3.82 34.61 -12.84
C VAL A 467 -3.94 35.25 -11.45
N GLY A 468 -4.50 36.45 -11.41
CA GLY A 468 -4.41 37.35 -10.24
C GLY A 468 -2.97 37.80 -9.97
N ARG A 469 -2.64 38.04 -8.69
CA ARG A 469 -1.26 38.11 -8.15
C ARG A 469 -0.32 39.17 -8.73
N LYS A 470 -0.83 40.16 -9.46
CA LYS A 470 -0.01 41.17 -10.15
C LYS A 470 0.82 42.04 -9.19
N ALA A 471 0.33 42.29 -7.97
CA ALA A 471 1.04 43.06 -6.96
C ALA A 471 2.17 42.22 -6.31
N GLU A 472 1.88 40.96 -6.01
CA GLU A 472 2.82 40.00 -5.43
C GLU A 472 3.98 39.70 -6.39
N LEU A 473 3.70 39.47 -7.69
CA LEU A 473 4.74 39.29 -8.71
C LEU A 473 5.61 40.55 -8.90
N GLU A 474 5.00 41.73 -8.87
CA GLU A 474 5.76 43.00 -8.88
C GLU A 474 6.64 43.18 -7.63
N GLN A 475 6.23 42.63 -6.48
CA GLN A 475 7.06 42.60 -5.29
C GLN A 475 8.22 41.60 -5.43
N THR A 476 7.99 40.36 -5.89
CA THR A 476 9.08 39.38 -6.07
C THR A 476 10.13 39.86 -7.08
N ARG A 477 9.71 40.47 -8.20
CA ARG A 477 10.58 41.15 -9.17
C ARG A 477 11.49 42.20 -8.54
N ARG A 478 10.96 43.03 -7.64
CA ARG A 478 11.74 44.07 -6.93
C ARG A 478 12.77 43.47 -5.99
N LEU A 479 12.50 42.31 -5.40
CA LEU A 479 13.47 41.58 -4.60
C LEU A 479 14.55 40.95 -5.48
N ALA A 480 14.16 40.29 -6.58
CA ALA A 480 15.10 39.71 -7.55
C ALA A 480 16.08 40.77 -8.11
N ALA A 481 15.56 41.94 -8.50
CA ALA A 481 16.37 43.05 -9.02
C ALA A 481 17.30 43.71 -7.97
N ARG A 482 17.09 43.47 -6.67
CA ARG A 482 18.01 43.86 -5.58
C ARG A 482 19.04 42.76 -5.29
N ALA A 483 18.60 41.51 -5.27
CA ALA A 483 19.45 40.33 -5.15
C ALA A 483 20.55 40.31 -6.21
N ARG A 484 20.21 40.49 -7.49
CA ARG A 484 21.19 40.58 -8.60
C ARG A 484 22.26 41.68 -8.42
N LYS A 485 22.00 42.71 -7.59
CA LYS A 485 22.92 43.82 -7.32
C LYS A 485 23.85 43.57 -6.13
N GLY A 486 24.00 42.31 -5.69
CA GLY A 486 24.87 41.94 -4.57
C GLY A 486 24.28 42.19 -3.19
N ASN A 487 22.95 42.29 -3.08
CA ASN A 487 22.28 42.52 -1.80
C ASN A 487 21.41 41.31 -1.47
N LEU A 488 21.81 40.48 -0.52
CA LEU A 488 20.99 39.38 0.00
C LEU A 488 19.55 39.86 0.26
N GLN A 489 18.55 39.15 -0.24
CA GLN A 489 17.13 39.38 0.05
C GLN A 489 16.51 38.09 0.58
N LEU A 490 15.66 38.20 1.60
CA LEU A 490 14.90 37.08 2.15
C LEU A 490 13.41 37.30 1.88
N LEU A 491 12.75 36.34 1.24
CA LEU A 491 11.31 36.35 0.96
C LEU A 491 10.62 35.32 1.86
N PHE A 492 9.85 35.80 2.83
CA PHE A 492 9.01 34.99 3.70
C PHE A 492 7.61 34.93 3.08
N LEU A 493 7.27 33.81 2.43
CA LEU A 493 6.04 33.66 1.64
C LEU A 493 5.04 32.71 2.34
N GLU A 494 4.08 33.31 3.03
CA GLU A 494 2.99 32.64 3.74
C GLU A 494 1.79 32.40 2.82
N ALA A 495 1.28 31.17 2.73
CA ALA A 495 0.04 30.89 2.02
C ALA A 495 -0.65 29.61 2.53
N ASP A 496 -1.98 29.66 2.60
CA ASP A 496 -2.81 28.48 2.82
C ASP A 496 -2.84 27.54 1.60
N LEU A 497 -3.32 26.32 1.81
CA LEU A 497 -3.33 25.26 0.79
C LEU A 497 -4.16 25.67 -0.44
N GLY A 498 -3.59 25.48 -1.63
CA GLY A 498 -4.26 25.77 -2.90
C GLY A 498 -4.22 27.24 -3.36
N LEU A 499 -3.69 28.18 -2.57
CA LEU A 499 -3.69 29.62 -2.92
C LEU A 499 -2.64 30.06 -3.98
N GLY A 500 -1.93 29.12 -4.60
CA GLY A 500 -0.99 29.38 -5.70
C GLY A 500 0.48 29.61 -5.32
N LYS A 501 0.90 29.29 -4.08
CA LYS A 501 2.28 29.49 -3.56
C LYS A 501 3.38 29.06 -4.54
N SER A 502 3.38 27.79 -4.97
CA SER A 502 4.37 27.26 -5.91
C SER A 502 4.22 27.77 -7.34
N ARG A 503 3.04 28.27 -7.74
CA ARG A 503 2.83 28.90 -9.07
C ARG A 503 3.41 30.31 -9.13
N LEU A 504 3.37 31.08 -8.03
CA LEU A 504 4.10 32.34 -7.91
C LEU A 504 5.62 32.10 -7.85
N ALA A 505 6.06 31.06 -7.15
CA ALA A 505 7.46 30.63 -7.16
C ALA A 505 7.92 30.22 -8.58
N ALA A 506 7.07 29.57 -9.37
CA ALA A 506 7.38 29.21 -10.76
C ALA A 506 7.65 30.43 -11.66
N GLU A 507 6.88 31.53 -11.55
CA GLU A 507 7.23 32.77 -12.28
C GLU A 507 8.54 33.38 -11.77
N LEU A 508 8.76 33.41 -10.45
CA LEU A 508 10.03 33.90 -9.89
C LEU A 508 11.23 33.09 -10.41
N VAL A 509 11.12 31.76 -10.49
CA VAL A 509 12.14 30.89 -11.09
C VAL A 509 12.33 31.16 -12.58
N ARG A 510 11.24 31.28 -13.35
CA ARG A 510 11.25 31.54 -14.80
C ARG A 510 11.92 32.88 -15.13
N GLU A 511 11.60 33.95 -14.38
CA GLU A 511 12.26 35.25 -14.49
C GLU A 511 13.71 35.20 -13.95
N TRP A 512 13.99 34.42 -12.91
CA TRP A 512 15.35 34.29 -12.38
C TRP A 512 16.33 33.68 -13.38
N MET A 513 15.90 32.58 -14.02
CA MET A 513 16.71 31.82 -14.99
C MET A 513 16.85 32.55 -16.33
N SER A 514 15.80 33.20 -16.84
CA SER A 514 15.84 33.91 -18.13
C SER A 514 16.76 35.15 -18.12
N GLU A 515 16.93 35.79 -16.97
CA GLU A 515 17.93 36.84 -16.73
C GLU A 515 19.31 36.28 -16.28
N GLY A 516 19.59 34.99 -16.49
CA GLY A 516 20.92 34.39 -16.28
C GLY A 516 21.33 34.15 -14.83
N GLY A 517 20.35 34.06 -13.91
CA GLY A 517 20.57 33.51 -12.56
C GLY A 517 20.56 31.98 -12.56
N VAL A 518 21.10 31.37 -11.51
CA VAL A 518 20.99 29.93 -11.23
C VAL A 518 20.09 29.73 -10.01
N GLY A 519 19.25 28.70 -10.02
CA GLY A 519 18.32 28.39 -8.94
C GLY A 519 18.47 26.97 -8.42
N TYR A 520 18.30 26.81 -7.10
CA TYR A 520 18.20 25.54 -6.40
C TYR A 520 17.02 25.59 -5.44
N GLY A 521 16.41 24.44 -5.17
CA GLY A 521 15.30 24.34 -4.23
C GLY A 521 15.24 23.00 -3.53
N SER A 522 14.56 22.97 -2.39
CA SER A 522 14.25 21.78 -1.61
C SER A 522 12.84 21.88 -1.05
N LYS A 523 12.21 20.74 -0.76
CA LYS A 523 10.93 20.71 -0.05
C LYS A 523 11.06 20.11 1.35
N CYS A 524 10.59 20.85 2.35
CA CYS A 524 10.41 20.40 3.72
C CYS A 524 9.05 19.69 3.88
N VAL A 525 8.99 18.77 4.84
CA VAL A 525 8.12 17.59 4.81
C VAL A 525 8.02 17.05 6.28
N SER A 526 6.84 16.68 6.80
CA SER A 526 6.49 16.61 8.27
C SER A 526 7.35 15.73 9.23
N PHE A 527 7.50 14.41 9.03
CA PHE A 527 8.59 13.54 9.57
C PHE A 527 10.01 14.16 9.48
N GLY A 528 10.21 15.19 8.65
CA GLY A 528 11.48 15.88 8.42
C GLY A 528 11.97 16.67 9.63
N GLN A 529 11.08 17.04 10.56
CA GLN A 529 11.48 17.57 11.88
C GLN A 529 12.43 16.63 12.66
N GLN A 530 12.45 15.33 12.33
CA GLN A 530 13.36 14.34 12.91
C GLN A 530 14.65 14.11 12.10
N VAL A 531 14.84 14.78 10.95
CA VAL A 531 15.97 14.55 10.03
C VAL A 531 16.79 15.83 9.87
N SER A 532 17.93 15.89 10.56
CA SER A 532 18.80 17.07 10.56
C SER A 532 19.18 17.54 9.15
N TYR A 533 19.01 18.84 8.90
CA TYR A 533 19.37 19.51 7.65
C TYR A 533 18.61 19.04 6.39
N GLN A 534 17.45 18.38 6.52
CA GLN A 534 16.72 17.81 5.38
C GLN A 534 16.45 18.83 4.27
N GLY A 535 16.11 20.08 4.63
CA GLY A 535 15.88 21.16 3.67
C GLY A 535 17.13 21.64 2.92
N TRP A 536 18.34 21.38 3.43
CA TRP A 536 19.60 21.76 2.76
C TRP A 536 20.21 20.64 1.92
N ARG A 537 19.76 19.39 2.15
CA ARG A 537 20.26 18.19 1.47
C ARG A 537 20.08 18.25 -0.05
N GLU A 538 18.87 18.52 -0.54
CA GLU A 538 18.56 18.53 -1.98
C GLU A 538 19.30 19.65 -2.72
N ILE A 539 19.41 20.83 -2.10
CA ILE A 539 20.15 21.99 -2.62
C ILE A 539 21.63 21.64 -2.84
N LEU A 540 22.28 21.00 -1.85
CA LEU A 540 23.69 20.62 -1.99
C LEU A 540 23.89 19.45 -2.96
N VAL A 541 22.99 18.45 -2.97
CA VAL A 541 22.98 17.35 -3.96
C VAL A 541 22.96 17.91 -5.40
N ALA A 542 22.12 18.92 -5.65
CA ALA A 542 22.04 19.59 -6.95
C ALA A 542 23.30 20.43 -7.26
N ILE A 543 23.82 21.20 -6.29
CA ILE A 543 25.04 22.01 -6.45
C ILE A 543 26.27 21.17 -6.82
N PHE A 544 26.38 19.93 -6.31
CA PHE A 544 27.47 19.00 -6.65
C PHE A 544 27.13 18.04 -7.81
N GLY A 545 25.94 18.14 -8.42
CA GLY A 545 25.52 17.34 -9.56
C GLY A 545 25.45 15.83 -9.28
N LEU A 546 25.05 15.43 -8.07
CA LEU A 546 25.05 14.01 -7.65
C LEU A 546 23.79 13.28 -8.14
N THR A 547 23.95 12.14 -8.81
CA THR A 547 22.82 11.34 -9.32
C THR A 547 22.60 10.05 -8.51
N PRO A 548 21.39 9.45 -8.52
CA PRO A 548 21.14 8.15 -7.90
C PRO A 548 22.04 7.04 -8.46
N ALA A 549 22.26 7.05 -9.78
CA ALA A 549 23.05 6.05 -10.51
C ALA A 549 24.57 6.06 -10.21
N PHE A 550 25.10 7.10 -9.55
CA PHE A 550 26.50 7.14 -9.13
C PHE A 550 26.76 6.26 -7.89
N SER A 551 27.87 5.53 -7.90
CA SER A 551 28.42 4.88 -6.70
C SER A 551 28.81 5.90 -5.62
N THR A 552 29.00 5.44 -4.38
CA THR A 552 29.50 6.27 -3.28
C THR A 552 30.86 6.89 -3.59
N GLU A 553 31.73 6.17 -4.28
CA GLU A 553 33.08 6.63 -4.68
C GLU A 553 32.99 7.78 -5.70
N GLN A 554 32.09 7.66 -6.68
CA GLN A 554 31.81 8.73 -7.66
C GLN A 554 31.20 9.97 -6.97
N LYS A 555 30.29 9.77 -6.01
CA LYS A 555 29.71 10.86 -5.21
C LYS A 555 30.79 11.59 -4.38
N ILE A 556 31.70 10.86 -3.73
CA ILE A 556 32.84 11.44 -3.01
C ILE A 556 33.77 12.20 -3.97
N ALA A 557 34.05 11.68 -5.16
CA ALA A 557 34.89 12.37 -6.14
C ALA A 557 34.31 13.72 -6.60
N HIS A 558 32.98 13.81 -6.79
CA HIS A 558 32.29 15.06 -7.07
C HIS A 558 32.42 16.07 -5.91
N LEU A 559 32.21 15.63 -4.67
CA LEU A 559 32.33 16.48 -3.47
C LEU A 559 33.76 17.01 -3.29
N VAL A 560 34.78 16.14 -3.43
CA VAL A 560 36.19 16.53 -3.38
C VAL A 560 36.50 17.58 -4.44
N THR A 561 36.03 17.39 -5.67
CA THR A 561 36.25 18.32 -6.78
C THR A 561 35.65 19.69 -6.49
N GLY A 562 34.37 19.75 -6.11
CA GLY A 562 33.70 21.03 -5.78
C GLY A 562 34.30 21.73 -4.56
N LEU A 563 34.77 20.99 -3.54
CA LEU A 563 35.48 21.58 -2.40
C LEU A 563 36.88 22.12 -2.76
N THR A 564 37.56 21.57 -3.77
CA THR A 564 38.85 22.12 -4.24
C THR A 564 38.74 23.43 -5.02
N GLU A 565 37.55 23.81 -5.51
CA GLU A 565 37.32 25.12 -6.14
C GLU A 565 37.08 26.25 -5.13
N LEU A 566 36.85 25.94 -3.85
CA LEU A 566 36.58 26.93 -2.81
C LEU A 566 37.86 27.68 -2.36
N PRO A 567 37.81 29.01 -2.14
CA PRO A 567 38.95 29.77 -1.61
C PRO A 567 39.42 29.24 -0.25
N THR A 568 40.71 28.94 -0.13
CA THR A 568 41.34 28.42 1.10
C THR A 568 42.26 29.47 1.75
N PRO A 569 42.53 29.39 3.08
CA PRO A 569 43.56 30.20 3.71
C PRO A 569 44.95 29.90 3.13
N PRO A 570 45.86 30.89 2.98
CA PRO A 570 47.13 30.73 2.25
C PRO A 570 48.00 29.55 2.71
N ASP A 571 48.04 29.29 4.02
CA ASP A 571 48.87 28.24 4.62
C ASP A 571 48.14 26.89 4.75
N GLN A 572 46.89 26.77 4.31
CA GLN A 572 46.02 25.60 4.55
C GLN A 572 45.25 25.16 3.29
N PRO A 573 45.93 24.67 2.24
CA PRO A 573 45.30 24.28 0.97
C PRO A 573 44.31 23.09 1.07
N ARG A 574 44.30 22.36 2.20
CA ARG A 574 43.33 21.29 2.48
C ARG A 574 42.16 21.71 3.37
N TYR A 575 42.04 22.99 3.76
CA TYR A 575 41.12 23.47 4.79
C TYR A 575 39.66 22.97 4.65
N TRP A 576 39.13 22.93 3.42
CA TRP A 576 37.79 22.41 3.15
C TRP A 576 37.73 20.89 2.99
N LEU A 577 38.76 20.26 2.40
CA LEU A 577 38.84 18.80 2.27
C LEU A 577 38.95 18.09 3.62
N ASP A 578 39.67 18.68 4.57
CA ASP A 578 39.79 18.14 5.94
C ASP A 578 38.48 18.30 6.74
N ARG A 579 37.50 19.04 6.19
CA ARG A 579 36.12 19.20 6.68
C ARG A 579 35.08 18.42 5.86
N LEU A 580 35.48 17.67 4.83
CA LEU A 580 34.56 16.90 3.98
C LEU A 580 33.55 16.02 4.76
N PRO A 581 33.90 15.34 5.88
CA PRO A 581 32.93 14.55 6.65
C PRO A 581 31.74 15.36 7.19
N LEU A 582 31.90 16.68 7.38
CA LEU A 582 30.83 17.57 7.85
C LEU A 582 29.71 17.77 6.84
N LEU A 583 30.00 17.54 5.55
CA LEU A 583 28.95 17.43 4.52
C LEU A 583 28.27 16.06 4.52
N GLY A 584 28.87 15.03 5.13
CA GLY A 584 28.23 13.73 5.32
C GLY A 584 26.97 13.85 6.17
N ASP A 585 27.09 14.61 7.26
CA ASP A 585 26.00 14.95 8.20
C ASP A 585 24.81 15.66 7.51
N VAL A 586 25.05 16.42 6.42
CA VAL A 586 24.02 17.17 5.66
C VAL A 586 23.51 16.41 4.44
N LEU A 587 24.40 15.71 3.74
CA LEU A 587 24.07 14.94 2.53
C LEU A 587 23.52 13.55 2.84
N GLY A 588 23.54 13.12 4.11
CA GLY A 588 23.23 11.76 4.53
C GLY A 588 24.14 10.75 3.85
N LEU A 589 25.45 10.99 3.94
CA LEU A 589 26.51 10.12 3.40
C LEU A 589 27.44 9.72 4.55
N ASP A 590 27.70 8.42 4.70
CA ASP A 590 28.71 7.92 5.63
C ASP A 590 30.11 8.26 5.09
N LEU A 591 30.78 9.21 5.74
CA LEU A 591 32.09 9.74 5.34
C LEU A 591 33.08 9.61 6.51
N PRO A 592 34.21 8.91 6.35
CA PRO A 592 35.10 8.60 7.46
C PRO A 592 35.80 9.85 8.01
N ASP A 593 35.77 10.00 9.34
CA ASP A 593 36.32 11.15 10.05
C ASP A 593 37.82 11.37 9.77
N THR A 594 38.16 12.61 9.40
CA THR A 594 39.54 13.07 9.19
C THR A 594 40.27 13.23 10.52
N SER A 595 41.58 13.53 10.47
CA SER A 595 42.32 13.94 11.67
C SER A 595 41.79 15.22 12.33
N PHE A 596 41.02 16.04 11.59
CA PHE A 596 40.36 17.24 12.11
C PHE A 596 39.00 16.90 12.74
N THR A 597 38.07 16.28 11.98
CA THR A 597 36.69 16.09 12.43
C THR A 597 36.54 15.10 13.60
N ARG A 598 37.53 14.22 13.80
CA ARG A 598 37.59 13.28 14.94
C ARG A 598 37.80 13.94 16.31
N HIS A 599 38.27 15.20 16.36
CA HIS A 599 38.73 15.85 17.61
C HIS A 599 37.93 17.12 17.98
N ILE A 600 36.86 17.44 17.27
CA ILE A 600 36.01 18.62 17.53
C ILE A 600 34.76 18.25 18.35
N SER A 601 34.31 19.17 19.20
CA SER A 601 33.05 19.01 19.95
C SER A 601 31.82 19.09 19.03
N ALA A 602 30.64 18.66 19.50
CA ALA A 602 29.40 18.75 18.72
C ALA A 602 29.06 20.19 18.29
N GLU A 603 29.29 21.17 19.17
CA GLU A 603 29.13 22.61 18.87
C GLU A 603 30.08 23.05 17.75
N LEU A 604 31.37 22.75 17.89
CA LEU A 604 32.37 23.05 16.85
C LEU A 604 32.10 22.29 15.54
N ARG A 605 31.51 21.09 15.60
CA ARG A 605 31.10 20.31 14.43
C ARG A 605 30.01 21.05 13.67
N ARG A 606 28.90 21.42 14.35
CA ARG A 606 27.82 22.25 13.79
C ARG A 606 28.35 23.54 13.17
N ASP A 607 29.14 24.30 13.92
CA ASP A 607 29.61 25.62 13.49
C ASP A 607 30.59 25.53 12.30
N ASN A 608 31.38 24.45 12.21
CA ASN A 608 32.17 24.19 11.00
C ASN A 608 31.31 23.71 9.83
N THR A 609 30.27 22.88 10.04
CA THR A 609 29.30 22.49 8.99
C THR A 609 28.66 23.73 8.37
N PHE A 610 28.22 24.68 9.21
CA PHE A 610 27.63 25.95 8.79
C PHE A 610 28.61 26.74 7.89
N ALA A 611 29.88 26.89 8.32
CA ALA A 611 30.92 27.57 7.57
C ALA A 611 31.26 26.89 6.22
N VAL A 612 31.15 25.55 6.11
CA VAL A 612 31.31 24.86 4.81
C VAL A 612 30.16 25.20 3.87
N VAL A 613 28.90 25.14 4.33
CA VAL A 613 27.72 25.47 3.51
C VAL A 613 27.75 26.94 3.09
N GLU A 614 28.10 27.85 4.01
CA GLU A 614 28.32 29.27 3.73
C GLU A 614 29.36 29.50 2.61
N ALA A 615 30.49 28.81 2.67
CA ALA A 615 31.55 28.91 1.66
C ALA A 615 31.10 28.40 0.29
N ILE A 616 30.36 27.28 0.23
CA ILE A 616 29.80 26.73 -1.00
C ILE A 616 28.82 27.72 -1.64
N LEU A 617 27.85 28.23 -0.86
CA LEU A 617 26.83 29.15 -1.37
C LEU A 617 27.43 30.49 -1.80
N ARG A 618 28.42 31.03 -1.07
CA ARG A 618 29.13 32.25 -1.47
C ARG A 618 29.96 32.04 -2.74
N HIS A 619 30.60 30.88 -2.91
CA HIS A 619 31.35 30.56 -4.13
C HIS A 619 30.43 30.45 -5.36
N GLN A 620 29.28 29.78 -5.24
CA GLN A 620 28.28 29.69 -6.31
C GLN A 620 27.70 31.07 -6.65
N ALA A 621 27.32 31.85 -5.64
CA ALA A 621 26.82 33.22 -5.82
C ALA A 621 27.88 34.17 -6.44
N GLY A 622 29.17 33.88 -6.26
CA GLY A 622 30.26 34.61 -6.92
C GLY A 622 30.40 34.34 -8.43
N ARG A 623 29.75 33.29 -8.95
CA ARG A 623 29.75 32.93 -10.38
C ARG A 623 28.47 33.40 -11.07
N HIS A 624 27.31 33.17 -10.45
CA HIS A 624 25.99 33.55 -10.95
C HIS A 624 25.08 34.00 -9.80
N PRO A 625 24.13 34.94 -10.02
CA PRO A 625 23.11 35.25 -9.03
C PRO A 625 22.34 34.00 -8.62
N LEU A 626 22.22 33.76 -7.31
CA LEU A 626 21.69 32.53 -6.74
C LEU A 626 20.25 32.69 -6.21
N LEU A 627 19.33 31.83 -6.65
CA LEU A 627 18.00 31.68 -6.05
C LEU A 627 18.00 30.40 -5.21
N ILE A 628 17.58 30.50 -3.95
CA ILE A 628 17.41 29.37 -3.03
C ILE A 628 15.94 29.34 -2.60
N LEU A 629 15.24 28.22 -2.79
CA LEU A 629 13.86 28.05 -2.33
C LEU A 629 13.76 26.88 -1.34
N LEU A 630 13.24 27.16 -0.15
CA LEU A 630 12.82 26.15 0.82
C LEU A 630 11.29 26.15 0.89
N GLU A 631 10.66 25.13 0.33
CA GLU A 631 9.20 24.96 0.40
C GLU A 631 8.74 24.27 1.69
N ASP A 632 7.59 24.69 2.19
CA ASP A 632 6.85 24.11 3.31
C ASP A 632 7.62 24.01 4.64
N ILE A 633 8.37 25.08 4.98
CA ILE A 633 9.24 25.13 6.16
C ILE A 633 8.53 24.98 7.52
N GLN A 634 7.19 24.97 7.58
CA GLN A 634 6.45 24.53 8.78
C GLN A 634 6.82 23.10 9.24
N TRP A 635 7.47 22.34 8.37
CA TRP A 635 7.93 20.97 8.58
C TRP A 635 9.46 20.81 8.58
N ALA A 636 10.22 21.90 8.58
CA ALA A 636 11.68 21.84 8.68
C ALA A 636 12.13 21.47 10.11
N ASP A 637 13.27 20.80 10.24
CA ASP A 637 13.95 20.59 11.52
C ASP A 637 14.64 21.86 12.04
N ASP A 638 14.79 21.92 13.37
CA ASP A 638 15.45 23.01 14.10
C ASP A 638 16.82 23.36 13.53
N LEU A 639 17.58 22.38 13.01
CA LEU A 639 18.92 22.60 12.44
C LEU A 639 18.87 23.14 11.00
N THR A 640 17.88 22.73 10.17
CA THR A 640 17.58 23.42 8.89
C THR A 640 17.20 24.88 9.12
N LEU A 641 16.34 25.15 10.11
CA LEU A 641 15.90 26.51 10.46
C LEU A 641 17.04 27.36 11.03
N THR A 642 17.85 26.80 11.94
CA THR A 642 19.03 27.47 12.52
C THR A 642 20.09 27.74 11.45
N LEU A 643 20.33 26.81 10.52
CA LEU A 643 21.24 27.03 9.39
C LEU A 643 20.71 28.11 8.44
N ALA A 644 19.41 28.14 8.16
CA ALA A 644 18.78 29.22 7.39
C ALA A 644 18.92 30.59 8.09
N ALA A 645 18.68 30.66 9.40
CA ALA A 645 18.86 31.88 10.20
C ALA A 645 20.33 32.36 10.24
N HIS A 646 21.29 31.43 10.27
CA HIS A 646 22.71 31.74 10.20
C HIS A 646 23.11 32.27 8.81
N LEU A 647 22.74 31.56 7.74
CA LEU A 647 23.07 31.96 6.36
C LEU A 647 22.40 33.29 5.97
N ALA A 648 21.21 33.57 6.51
CA ALA A 648 20.52 34.86 6.40
C ALA A 648 21.35 36.05 6.94
N GLN A 649 22.27 35.81 7.88
CA GLN A 649 23.18 36.83 8.43
C GLN A 649 24.57 36.76 7.77
N ALA A 650 25.09 35.57 7.49
CA ALA A 650 26.45 35.36 6.98
C ALA A 650 26.60 35.70 5.48
N LEU A 651 25.55 35.55 4.67
CA LEU A 651 25.61 35.76 3.22
C LEU A 651 25.34 37.21 2.77
N VAL A 652 25.29 38.17 3.70
CA VAL A 652 25.16 39.61 3.39
C VAL A 652 26.25 40.07 2.40
N GLY A 653 25.86 40.87 1.41
CA GLY A 653 26.73 41.29 0.31
C GLY A 653 26.86 40.28 -0.85
N SER A 654 26.22 39.11 -0.76
CA SER A 654 26.18 38.13 -1.85
C SER A 654 24.94 38.34 -2.74
N PRO A 655 25.00 38.06 -4.06
CA PRO A 655 23.87 38.25 -4.98
C PRO A 655 22.86 37.09 -4.89
N ILE A 656 22.15 36.99 -3.76
CA ILE A 656 21.30 35.85 -3.39
C ILE A 656 19.88 36.30 -3.06
N LEU A 657 18.89 35.56 -3.57
CA LEU A 657 17.50 35.62 -3.12
C LEU A 657 17.15 34.29 -2.43
N MET A 658 16.76 34.33 -1.16
CA MET A 658 16.35 33.16 -0.39
C MET A 658 14.85 33.23 -0.10
N GLY A 659 14.08 32.29 -0.66
CA GLY A 659 12.63 32.14 -0.41
C GLY A 659 12.35 31.08 0.65
N LEU A 660 11.68 31.47 1.73
CA LEU A 660 11.19 30.63 2.80
C LEU A 660 9.66 30.57 2.67
N LEU A 661 9.14 29.46 2.16
CA LEU A 661 7.74 29.32 1.73
C LEU A 661 6.94 28.48 2.74
N TYR A 662 5.95 29.04 3.42
CA TYR A 662 5.28 28.38 4.56
C TYR A 662 3.75 28.53 4.53
N ARG A 663 3.09 28.11 5.61
CA ARG A 663 1.65 28.20 5.88
C ARG A 663 1.44 28.95 7.22
N PRO A 664 0.28 29.57 7.49
CA PRO A 664 0.06 30.33 8.73
C PRO A 664 0.25 29.55 10.03
N GLU A 665 0.19 28.21 9.99
CA GLU A 665 0.45 27.26 11.07
C GLU A 665 1.95 27.05 11.42
N ALA A 666 2.88 27.70 10.72
CA ALA A 666 4.31 27.53 10.94
C ALA A 666 4.81 28.13 12.26
N ASN A 667 5.52 27.34 13.07
CA ASN A 667 6.38 27.90 14.12
C ASN A 667 7.61 28.55 13.48
N LEU A 668 7.85 29.82 13.77
CA LEU A 668 8.96 30.62 13.22
C LEU A 668 9.95 31.09 14.30
N ALA A 669 9.92 30.49 15.50
CA ALA A 669 10.74 30.91 16.65
C ALA A 669 12.23 31.07 16.30
N ASP A 670 12.86 30.08 15.70
CA ASP A 670 14.30 30.07 15.37
C ASP A 670 14.64 31.06 14.23
N LEU A 671 13.66 31.38 13.39
CA LEU A 671 13.78 32.38 12.32
C LEU A 671 13.53 33.83 12.80
N THR A 672 13.19 34.06 14.08
CA THR A 672 12.94 35.42 14.63
C THR A 672 14.13 36.38 14.38
N SER A 673 15.35 35.86 14.46
CA SER A 673 16.58 36.63 14.17
C SER A 673 16.77 36.99 12.69
N ALA A 674 16.14 36.25 11.78
CA ALA A 674 16.18 36.48 10.34
C ALA A 674 15.01 37.34 9.84
N ILE A 675 13.81 37.16 10.42
CA ILE A 675 12.58 37.91 10.08
C ILE A 675 12.73 39.40 10.39
N THR A 676 13.56 39.76 11.38
CA THR A 676 13.80 41.14 11.83
C THR A 676 14.88 41.88 11.03
N LEU A 677 15.52 41.24 10.03
CA LEU A 677 16.59 41.84 9.23
C LEU A 677 16.04 42.87 8.21
N PRO A 678 16.78 43.96 7.90
CA PRO A 678 16.30 45.06 7.05
C PRO A 678 16.12 44.69 5.56
N TYR A 679 16.47 43.46 5.18
CA TYR A 679 16.33 42.86 3.86
C TYR A 679 15.43 41.60 3.87
N ALA A 680 14.71 41.38 4.98
CA ALA A 680 13.64 40.40 5.08
C ALA A 680 12.29 41.01 4.65
N HIS A 681 11.54 40.24 3.87
CA HIS A 681 10.29 40.69 3.27
C HIS A 681 9.21 39.62 3.41
N ALA A 682 8.27 39.85 4.31
CA ALA A 682 7.05 39.04 4.43
C ALA A 682 6.06 39.33 3.30
N MET A 683 5.39 38.28 2.84
CA MET A 683 4.33 38.30 1.84
C MET A 683 3.32 37.22 2.20
N ARG A 684 2.05 37.58 2.37
CA ARG A 684 0.96 36.62 2.61
C ARG A 684 0.03 36.58 1.40
N LEU A 685 -0.20 35.38 0.86
CA LEU A 685 -1.19 35.16 -0.19
C LEU A 685 -2.57 34.96 0.44
N LEU A 686 -3.48 35.90 0.18
CA LEU A 686 -4.91 35.77 0.49
C LEU A 686 -5.64 35.02 -0.65
N PRO A 687 -6.86 34.48 -0.46
CA PRO A 687 -7.69 33.99 -1.56
C PRO A 687 -7.83 35.02 -2.70
N LEU A 688 -8.04 34.55 -3.93
CA LEU A 688 -8.30 35.44 -5.06
C LEU A 688 -9.57 36.27 -4.81
N SER A 689 -9.57 37.52 -5.28
CA SER A 689 -10.82 38.28 -5.36
C SER A 689 -11.81 37.64 -6.33
N GLU A 690 -13.09 38.00 -6.22
CA GLU A 690 -14.17 37.53 -7.10
C GLU A 690 -13.85 37.78 -8.58
N GLN A 691 -13.30 38.96 -8.91
CA GLN A 691 -12.89 39.31 -10.27
C GLN A 691 -11.69 38.48 -10.75
N GLU A 692 -10.66 38.28 -9.93
CA GLU A 692 -9.51 37.44 -10.31
C GLU A 692 -9.89 35.97 -10.45
N SER A 693 -10.86 35.51 -9.65
CA SER A 693 -11.44 34.16 -9.74
C SER A 693 -12.21 33.99 -11.05
N LEU A 694 -13.01 34.99 -11.44
CA LEU A 694 -13.74 35.00 -12.71
C LEU A 694 -12.79 35.05 -13.92
N ASP A 695 -11.73 35.85 -13.84
CA ASP A 695 -10.66 35.90 -14.85
C ASP A 695 -9.96 34.54 -14.98
N LEU A 696 -9.71 33.84 -13.86
CA LEU A 696 -9.12 32.48 -13.85
C LEU A 696 -10.05 31.46 -14.51
N VAL A 697 -11.33 31.42 -14.13
CA VAL A 697 -12.31 30.49 -14.71
C VAL A 697 -12.40 30.69 -16.23
N ARG A 698 -12.45 31.93 -16.70
CA ARG A 698 -12.51 32.26 -18.14
C ARG A 698 -11.25 31.87 -18.92
N ILE A 699 -10.08 31.93 -18.28
CA ILE A 699 -8.82 31.45 -18.85
C ILE A 699 -8.82 29.91 -18.92
N LEU A 700 -9.21 29.23 -17.85
CA LEU A 700 -9.31 27.76 -17.78
C LEU A 700 -10.30 27.19 -18.80
N LEU A 701 -11.43 27.87 -19.03
CA LEU A 701 -12.41 27.55 -20.06
C LEU A 701 -11.89 27.65 -21.51
N ARG A 702 -10.65 28.12 -21.73
CA ARG A 702 -9.94 28.10 -23.03
C ARG A 702 -10.75 28.71 -24.19
N GLY A 703 -11.54 29.76 -23.89
CA GLY A 703 -12.37 30.47 -24.86
C GLY A 703 -13.71 29.81 -25.19
N ARG A 704 -14.13 28.74 -24.49
CA ARG A 704 -15.49 28.20 -24.58
C ARG A 704 -16.45 29.10 -23.78
N SER A 705 -17.60 29.43 -24.37
CA SER A 705 -18.68 30.12 -23.66
C SER A 705 -19.51 29.12 -22.85
N VAL A 706 -19.51 29.25 -21.53
CA VAL A 706 -20.50 28.63 -20.64
C VAL A 706 -21.60 29.65 -20.29
N PRO A 707 -22.81 29.22 -19.85
CA PRO A 707 -23.82 30.12 -19.32
C PRO A 707 -23.33 30.85 -18.05
N PRO A 708 -23.74 32.10 -17.78
CA PRO A 708 -23.37 32.82 -16.57
C PRO A 708 -23.65 32.05 -15.27
N GLU A 709 -24.72 31.26 -15.25
CA GLU A 709 -25.14 30.40 -14.14
C GLU A 709 -24.07 29.33 -13.81
N VAL A 710 -23.29 28.92 -14.81
CA VAL A 710 -22.16 27.98 -14.62
C VAL A 710 -20.93 28.73 -14.09
N GLU A 711 -20.64 29.95 -14.55
CA GLU A 711 -19.58 30.78 -13.94
C GLU A 711 -19.89 31.05 -12.46
N GLU A 712 -21.14 31.38 -12.13
CA GLU A 712 -21.60 31.65 -10.75
C GLU A 712 -21.47 30.42 -9.83
N VAL A 713 -21.81 29.22 -10.30
CA VAL A 713 -21.63 27.97 -9.53
C VAL A 713 -20.15 27.66 -9.28
N ILE A 714 -19.28 27.85 -10.29
CA ILE A 714 -17.83 27.63 -10.11
C ILE A 714 -17.25 28.60 -9.08
N LEU A 715 -17.65 29.87 -9.11
CA LEU A 715 -17.20 30.89 -8.17
C LEU A 715 -17.72 30.66 -6.74
N SER A 716 -19.01 30.33 -6.62
CA SER A 716 -19.70 30.07 -5.35
C SER A 716 -19.11 28.89 -4.58
N LYS A 717 -18.83 27.77 -5.27
CA LYS A 717 -18.10 26.65 -4.67
C LYS A 717 -16.61 26.97 -4.48
N GLY A 718 -15.97 27.60 -5.47
CA GLY A 718 -14.52 27.82 -5.51
C GLY A 718 -13.96 28.78 -4.45
N GLN A 719 -14.75 29.77 -3.99
CA GLN A 719 -14.42 30.70 -2.90
C GLN A 719 -13.02 31.34 -2.95
N GLY A 720 -12.53 31.65 -4.16
CA GLY A 720 -11.21 32.25 -4.37
C GLY A 720 -10.00 31.32 -4.14
N ASN A 721 -10.23 30.02 -3.90
CA ASN A 721 -9.14 29.04 -3.83
C ASN A 721 -8.74 28.59 -5.25
N LEU A 722 -7.49 28.88 -5.64
CA LEU A 722 -6.98 28.64 -6.99
C LEU A 722 -7.14 27.17 -7.42
N PHE A 723 -6.81 26.24 -6.53
CA PHE A 723 -6.88 24.81 -6.78
C PHE A 723 -8.33 24.31 -6.93
N PHE A 724 -9.27 24.82 -6.12
CA PHE A 724 -10.67 24.37 -6.20
C PHE A 724 -11.38 24.94 -7.45
N LEU A 725 -11.10 26.19 -7.80
CA LEU A 725 -11.53 26.79 -9.08
C LEU A 725 -11.00 26.00 -10.30
N GLN A 726 -9.76 25.52 -10.24
CA GLN A 726 -9.18 24.65 -11.27
C GLN A 726 -9.89 23.30 -11.38
N GLU A 727 -10.05 22.57 -10.27
CA GLU A 727 -10.66 21.21 -10.29
C GLU A 727 -12.11 21.24 -10.78
N ILE A 728 -12.93 22.20 -10.32
CA ILE A 728 -14.33 22.33 -10.74
C ILE A 728 -14.41 22.71 -12.24
N THR A 729 -13.59 23.65 -12.72
CA THR A 729 -13.61 24.05 -14.13
C THR A 729 -13.16 22.92 -15.05
N ASN A 730 -12.13 22.15 -14.65
CA ASN A 730 -11.68 20.97 -15.41
C ASN A 730 -12.79 19.90 -15.48
N ARG A 731 -13.47 19.59 -14.37
CA ARG A 731 -14.56 18.60 -14.32
C ARG A 731 -15.74 18.99 -15.23
N ILE A 732 -16.01 20.30 -15.38
CA ILE A 732 -17.01 20.84 -16.31
C ILE A 732 -16.54 20.72 -17.77
N LEU A 733 -15.27 21.00 -18.06
CA LEU A 733 -14.68 20.83 -19.39
C LEU A 733 -14.67 19.37 -19.85
N ASP A 734 -14.32 18.43 -18.97
CA ASP A 734 -14.33 16.99 -19.26
C ASP A 734 -15.74 16.52 -19.67
N ALA A 735 -16.80 16.99 -19.01
CA ALA A 735 -18.17 16.64 -19.38
C ALA A 735 -18.63 17.32 -20.69
N LEU A 736 -18.18 18.57 -20.93
CA LEU A 736 -18.40 19.29 -22.19
C LEU A 736 -17.76 18.61 -23.40
N ASP A 737 -16.63 17.93 -23.23
CA ASP A 737 -15.97 17.17 -24.29
C ASP A 737 -16.52 15.74 -24.43
N ASN A 738 -16.90 15.08 -23.34
CA ASN A 738 -17.44 13.73 -23.38
C ASN A 738 -18.90 13.63 -23.86
N GLN A 739 -19.67 14.73 -23.86
CA GLN A 739 -21.07 14.72 -24.29
C GLN A 739 -21.41 15.84 -25.28
N LYS A 740 -22.02 15.49 -26.42
CA LYS A 740 -22.64 16.44 -27.37
C LYS A 740 -23.97 17.02 -26.85
N LYS A 741 -23.98 17.49 -25.59
CA LYS A 741 -25.12 18.15 -24.96
C LYS A 741 -25.09 19.66 -25.17
N GLN A 742 -26.24 20.31 -24.99
CA GLN A 742 -26.31 21.76 -24.86
C GLN A 742 -25.93 22.17 -23.43
N THR A 743 -25.39 23.37 -23.28
CA THR A 743 -24.71 23.84 -22.05
C THR A 743 -25.60 23.99 -20.82
N THR A 744 -26.93 23.88 -20.97
CA THR A 744 -27.92 23.98 -19.89
C THR A 744 -28.11 22.69 -19.09
N ASP A 745 -27.87 21.52 -19.68
CA ASP A 745 -28.03 20.21 -19.02
C ASP A 745 -26.97 19.93 -17.93
N LEU A 746 -25.87 20.69 -17.93
CA LEU A 746 -24.67 20.38 -17.15
C LEU A 746 -24.89 20.54 -15.64
N LEU A 747 -25.64 21.55 -15.22
CA LEU A 747 -25.91 21.83 -13.81
C LEU A 747 -26.84 20.80 -13.14
N GLU A 748 -27.64 20.07 -13.93
CA GLU A 748 -28.51 18.99 -13.42
C GLU A 748 -27.89 17.59 -13.59
N THR A 749 -26.77 17.45 -14.32
CA THR A 749 -26.19 16.13 -14.65
C THR A 749 -24.70 15.95 -14.34
N LEU A 750 -23.98 16.98 -13.90
CA LEU A 750 -22.70 16.81 -13.22
C LEU A 750 -22.89 16.84 -11.71
N ASP A 751 -22.52 15.75 -11.07
CA ASP A 751 -22.17 15.74 -9.66
C ASP A 751 -20.83 16.50 -9.50
N LEU A 752 -20.88 17.75 -9.03
CA LEU A 752 -19.72 18.63 -8.83
C LEU A 752 -19.40 18.69 -7.33
N PRO A 753 -18.18 18.32 -6.89
CA PRO A 753 -17.88 18.11 -5.49
C PRO A 753 -18.08 19.38 -4.68
N ASP A 754 -18.75 19.25 -3.54
CA ASP A 754 -18.91 20.28 -2.52
C ASP A 754 -17.76 20.26 -1.50
N THR A 755 -16.99 19.16 -1.43
CA THR A 755 -15.97 18.98 -0.39
C THR A 755 -14.59 18.54 -0.90
N ILE A 756 -13.57 18.84 -0.10
CA ILE A 756 -12.20 18.31 -0.28
C ILE A 756 -12.19 16.76 -0.16
N GLN A 757 -13.10 16.19 0.61
CA GLN A 757 -13.23 14.74 0.81
C GLN A 757 -13.63 14.03 -0.49
N GLU A 758 -14.55 14.60 -1.27
CA GLU A 758 -14.95 14.06 -2.59
C GLU A 758 -13.84 14.18 -3.64
N VAL A 759 -12.97 15.19 -3.54
CA VAL A 759 -11.76 15.31 -4.39
C VAL A 759 -10.73 14.23 -4.03
N ILE A 760 -10.60 13.89 -2.74
CA ILE A 760 -9.76 12.78 -2.27
C ILE A 760 -10.33 11.44 -2.73
N LEU A 761 -11.64 11.22 -2.57
CA LEU A 761 -12.33 10.02 -3.08
C LEU A 761 -12.16 9.88 -4.60
N ALA A 762 -12.32 10.96 -5.36
CA ALA A 762 -12.16 10.96 -6.82
C ALA A 762 -10.72 10.66 -7.30
N ARG A 763 -9.70 10.78 -6.43
CA ARG A 763 -8.33 10.30 -6.68
C ARG A 763 -8.16 8.85 -6.23
N PHE A 764 -8.65 8.54 -5.03
CA PHE A 764 -8.68 7.19 -4.49
C PHE A 764 -9.38 6.19 -5.44
N ASP A 765 -10.43 6.60 -6.15
CA ASP A 765 -11.13 5.76 -7.13
C ASP A 765 -10.33 5.49 -8.41
N ARG A 766 -9.38 6.38 -8.79
CA ARG A 766 -8.48 6.22 -9.95
C ARG A 766 -7.40 5.18 -9.70
N LEU A 767 -7.02 4.97 -8.44
CA LEU A 767 -6.06 3.96 -8.01
C LEU A 767 -6.51 2.54 -8.39
N SER A 768 -5.54 1.63 -8.52
CA SER A 768 -5.79 0.19 -8.60
C SER A 768 -6.28 -0.37 -7.27
N GLU A 769 -6.85 -1.58 -7.29
CA GLU A 769 -7.24 -2.27 -6.07
C GLU A 769 -6.03 -2.67 -5.18
N GLU A 770 -4.81 -2.65 -5.72
CA GLU A 770 -3.58 -2.88 -4.93
C GLU A 770 -3.05 -1.59 -4.32
N GLU A 771 -3.03 -0.45 -5.03
CA GLU A 771 -2.72 0.84 -4.37
C GLU A 771 -3.79 1.20 -3.35
N LYS A 772 -5.07 0.92 -3.63
CA LYS A 772 -6.16 1.06 -2.65
C LYS A 772 -5.90 0.19 -1.42
N LEU A 773 -5.38 -1.03 -1.58
CA LEU A 773 -5.03 -1.90 -0.45
C LEU A 773 -3.82 -1.35 0.32
N THR A 774 -2.73 -1.01 -0.37
CA THR A 774 -1.53 -0.38 0.20
C THR A 774 -1.88 0.89 0.98
N LEU A 775 -2.72 1.76 0.42
CA LEU A 775 -3.16 3.00 1.07
C LEU A 775 -4.15 2.76 2.21
N LYS A 776 -5.04 1.75 2.13
CA LYS A 776 -5.90 1.32 3.24
C LYS A 776 -5.10 0.76 4.42
N ILE A 777 -4.03 0.01 4.16
CA ILE A 777 -3.18 -0.55 5.22
C ILE A 777 -2.32 0.56 5.83
N ALA A 778 -1.73 1.43 4.99
CA ALA A 778 -1.04 2.63 5.43
C ALA A 778 -1.93 3.51 6.31
N SER A 779 -3.20 3.73 5.96
CA SER A 779 -4.11 4.57 6.74
C SER A 779 -4.49 3.95 8.10
N VAL A 780 -4.37 2.64 8.26
CA VAL A 780 -4.53 1.95 9.56
C VAL A 780 -3.25 1.98 10.39
N ILE A 781 -2.06 2.02 9.78
CA ILE A 781 -0.79 2.24 10.48
C ILE A 781 -0.74 3.66 11.04
N GLY A 782 -1.07 4.67 10.25
CA GLY A 782 -1.19 6.05 10.71
C GLY A 782 -1.04 7.10 9.61
N THR A 783 -0.95 8.37 10.01
CA THR A 783 -0.59 9.46 9.09
C THR A 783 0.83 9.28 8.56
N HIS A 784 1.76 8.84 9.41
CA HIS A 784 3.10 8.38 9.05
C HIS A 784 3.17 6.85 9.14
N PHE A 785 3.93 6.22 8.24
CA PHE A 785 4.11 4.76 8.24
C PHE A 785 5.48 4.37 7.68
N GLN A 786 6.14 3.39 8.30
CA GLN A 786 7.41 2.85 7.80
C GLN A 786 7.16 1.73 6.81
N ARG A 787 7.90 1.73 5.69
CA ARG A 787 7.81 0.69 4.65
C ARG A 787 8.12 -0.69 5.22
N LEU A 788 8.98 -0.80 6.23
CA LEU A 788 9.24 -2.05 6.95
C LEU A 788 7.99 -2.60 7.65
N LEU A 789 7.31 -1.76 8.46
CA LEU A 789 6.06 -2.15 9.12
C LEU A 789 4.96 -2.43 8.09
N LEU A 790 4.83 -1.58 7.06
CA LEU A 790 3.89 -1.79 5.97
C LEU A 790 4.19 -3.09 5.20
N SER A 791 5.46 -3.47 4.98
CA SER A 791 5.80 -4.74 4.33
C SER A 791 5.47 -5.97 5.14
N GLU A 792 5.69 -5.94 6.45
CA GLU A 792 5.37 -7.07 7.35
C GLU A 792 3.85 -7.25 7.53
N VAL A 793 3.08 -6.17 7.35
CA VAL A 793 1.60 -6.16 7.44
C VAL A 793 0.93 -6.44 6.09
N HIS A 794 1.55 -6.13 4.94
CA HIS A 794 0.88 -6.18 3.65
C HIS A 794 0.78 -7.62 3.09
N PRO A 795 -0.44 -8.22 3.01
CA PRO A 795 -0.60 -9.67 2.83
C PRO A 795 -0.19 -10.20 1.44
N MET A 796 -0.04 -9.32 0.45
CA MET A 796 0.13 -9.72 -0.96
C MET A 796 1.41 -9.24 -1.66
N ILE A 797 2.21 -8.35 -1.07
CA ILE A 797 3.24 -7.62 -1.82
C ILE A 797 4.64 -8.18 -1.58
N ASP A 798 5.43 -8.32 -2.64
CA ASP A 798 6.88 -8.43 -2.50
C ASP A 798 7.44 -7.07 -2.07
N ALA A 799 7.69 -7.00 -0.76
CA ALA A 799 8.21 -5.88 0.00
C ALA A 799 9.47 -5.23 -0.58
N GLN A 800 10.32 -5.99 -1.28
CA GLN A 800 11.59 -5.50 -1.77
C GLN A 800 11.46 -4.73 -3.10
N TYR A 801 10.44 -5.03 -3.92
CA TYR A 801 10.37 -4.55 -5.31
C TYR A 801 9.12 -3.73 -5.62
N ARG A 802 7.91 -4.21 -5.27
CA ARG A 802 6.65 -3.50 -5.57
C ARG A 802 6.30 -2.39 -4.59
N LEU A 803 6.52 -2.64 -3.30
CA LEU A 803 6.10 -1.70 -2.25
C LEU A 803 6.73 -0.30 -2.42
N PRO A 804 8.01 -0.15 -2.84
CA PRO A 804 8.54 1.13 -3.28
C PRO A 804 7.66 1.78 -4.34
N GLU A 805 7.39 1.09 -5.44
CA GLU A 805 6.74 1.68 -6.61
C GLU A 805 5.25 2.01 -6.40
N GLN A 806 4.51 1.17 -5.67
CA GLN A 806 3.12 1.53 -5.33
C GLN A 806 3.08 2.77 -4.42
N LEU A 807 4.11 3.00 -3.61
CA LEU A 807 4.23 4.22 -2.81
C LEU A 807 4.71 5.41 -3.66
N ASP A 808 5.62 5.20 -4.62
CA ASP A 808 6.00 6.22 -5.63
C ASP A 808 4.76 6.65 -6.45
N ARG A 809 3.87 5.70 -6.78
CA ARG A 809 2.61 5.94 -7.49
C ARG A 809 1.57 6.66 -6.63
N LEU A 810 1.40 6.24 -5.38
CA LEU A 810 0.57 6.95 -4.40
C LEU A 810 1.10 8.38 -4.13
N GLU A 811 2.40 8.60 -4.32
CA GLU A 811 3.02 9.92 -4.31
C GLU A 811 2.73 10.71 -5.60
N ASN A 812 2.70 10.06 -6.78
CA ASN A 812 2.30 10.68 -8.06
C ASN A 812 0.83 11.13 -8.08
N GLU A 813 -0.11 10.33 -7.55
CA GLU A 813 -1.52 10.73 -7.33
C GLU A 813 -1.68 11.73 -6.16
N ASN A 814 -0.57 12.18 -5.57
CA ASN A 814 -0.50 13.19 -4.51
C ASN A 814 -1.25 12.80 -3.22
N LEU A 815 -1.35 11.49 -2.93
CA LEU A 815 -2.00 10.95 -1.72
C LEU A 815 -0.98 10.69 -0.59
N VAL A 816 0.24 10.26 -0.91
CA VAL A 816 1.36 10.13 0.05
C VAL A 816 2.61 10.91 -0.38
N ARG A 817 3.69 10.85 0.42
CA ARG A 817 5.07 11.14 0.03
C ARG A 817 6.10 10.36 0.86
N LEU A 818 7.24 10.02 0.26
CA LEU A 818 8.40 9.41 0.93
C LEU A 818 9.15 10.42 1.81
N GLU A 819 9.58 10.01 3.01
CA GLU A 819 10.23 10.88 4.01
C GLU A 819 11.63 10.50 4.46
N GLN A 820 11.77 9.42 5.22
CA GLN A 820 13.06 8.94 5.66
C GLN A 820 13.38 7.78 4.72
N PRO A 821 14.17 7.95 3.64
CA PRO A 821 14.55 6.83 2.76
C PRO A 821 15.41 5.79 3.51
N ALA A 822 16.19 4.97 2.80
CA ALA A 822 17.07 3.99 3.43
C ALA A 822 17.89 4.61 4.59
N PRO A 823 17.92 4.00 5.79
CA PRO A 823 17.46 2.63 6.07
C PRO A 823 15.97 2.47 6.45
N LYS A 824 15.27 3.51 6.92
CA LYS A 824 13.92 3.37 7.53
C LYS A 824 12.77 3.27 6.54
N TRP A 825 12.87 3.96 5.40
CA TRP A 825 11.80 4.05 4.38
C TRP A 825 10.43 4.48 4.95
N GLU A 826 10.40 5.57 5.71
CA GLU A 826 9.18 6.17 6.26
C GLU A 826 8.47 7.07 5.25
N TYR A 827 7.14 7.07 5.23
CA TYR A 827 6.25 7.84 4.34
C TYR A 827 5.17 8.56 5.16
N VAL A 828 4.47 9.54 4.56
CA VAL A 828 3.27 10.19 5.15
C VAL A 828 2.13 10.29 4.13
N PHE A 829 0.89 10.43 4.61
CA PHE A 829 -0.21 10.99 3.82
C PHE A 829 -0.06 12.50 3.60
N ARG A 830 -0.32 12.99 2.38
CA ARG A 830 -0.15 14.41 2.01
C ARG A 830 -1.07 15.39 2.74
N SER A 831 -2.15 14.88 3.35
CA SER A 831 -2.96 15.58 4.34
C SER A 831 -3.56 14.56 5.32
N VAL A 832 -3.85 15.00 6.55
CA VAL A 832 -4.54 14.16 7.54
C VAL A 832 -5.91 13.73 6.99
N ILE A 833 -6.63 14.64 6.34
CA ILE A 833 -7.93 14.36 5.67
C ILE A 833 -7.80 13.24 4.62
N ALA A 834 -6.66 13.10 3.93
CA ALA A 834 -6.46 11.98 3.00
C ALA A 834 -6.26 10.64 3.71
N GLN A 835 -5.65 10.62 4.89
CA GLN A 835 -5.61 9.44 5.76
C GLN A 835 -7.00 9.12 6.32
N GLU A 836 -7.70 10.12 6.84
CA GLU A 836 -9.03 10.00 7.44
C GLU A 836 -10.05 9.45 6.44
N VAL A 837 -10.17 10.04 5.23
CA VAL A 837 -11.12 9.59 4.20
C VAL A 837 -10.87 8.14 3.78
N VAL A 838 -9.60 7.73 3.63
CA VAL A 838 -9.26 6.34 3.24
C VAL A 838 -9.47 5.36 4.39
N TYR A 839 -9.15 5.77 5.63
CA TYR A 839 -9.43 5.00 6.84
C TYR A 839 -10.94 4.88 7.11
N GLU A 840 -11.73 5.91 6.81
CA GLU A 840 -13.19 5.90 6.96
C GLU A 840 -13.90 5.09 5.87
N GLY A 841 -13.32 4.97 4.68
CA GLY A 841 -13.75 4.03 3.64
C GLY A 841 -13.61 2.54 3.99
N LEU A 842 -12.95 2.19 5.10
CA LEU A 842 -12.85 0.80 5.58
C LEU A 842 -14.07 0.38 6.40
N LEU A 843 -14.56 -0.84 6.18
CA LEU A 843 -15.58 -1.46 7.04
C LEU A 843 -15.01 -1.69 8.45
N LEU A 844 -15.86 -1.56 9.49
CA LEU A 844 -15.44 -1.72 10.89
C LEU A 844 -14.72 -3.05 11.16
N ALA A 845 -15.17 -4.15 10.53
CA ALA A 845 -14.51 -5.45 10.62
C ALA A 845 -13.10 -5.46 10.00
N GLN A 846 -12.92 -4.77 8.86
CA GLN A 846 -11.62 -4.65 8.19
C GLN A 846 -10.66 -3.79 9.02
N ARG A 847 -11.10 -2.65 9.57
CA ARG A 847 -10.28 -1.82 10.46
C ARG A 847 -9.80 -2.63 11.66
N ARG A 848 -10.70 -3.36 12.33
CA ARG A 848 -10.36 -4.22 13.47
C ARG A 848 -9.29 -5.26 13.09
N GLN A 849 -9.46 -5.96 11.98
CA GLN A 849 -8.50 -6.97 11.52
C GLN A 849 -7.13 -6.35 11.18
N LEU A 850 -7.10 -5.24 10.45
CA LEU A 850 -5.86 -4.56 10.09
C LEU A 850 -5.13 -3.99 11.31
N HIS A 851 -5.86 -3.41 12.28
CA HIS A 851 -5.25 -2.95 13.53
C HIS A 851 -4.62 -4.10 14.33
N GLN A 852 -5.24 -5.30 14.36
CA GLN A 852 -4.63 -6.47 15.00
C GLN A 852 -3.32 -6.87 14.30
N ILE A 853 -3.31 -6.96 12.97
CA ILE A 853 -2.11 -7.36 12.19
C ILE A 853 -0.99 -6.33 12.35
N VAL A 854 -1.31 -5.02 12.32
CA VAL A 854 -0.33 -3.95 12.59
C VAL A 854 0.24 -4.06 14.01
N ALA A 855 -0.60 -4.35 15.01
CA ALA A 855 -0.14 -4.51 16.39
C ALA A 855 0.78 -5.73 16.57
N GLU A 856 0.46 -6.87 15.94
CA GLU A 856 1.25 -8.10 16.01
C GLU A 856 2.59 -7.98 15.28
N ALA A 857 2.63 -7.30 14.12
CA ALA A 857 3.87 -6.97 13.43
C ALA A 857 4.73 -5.97 14.25
N LEU A 858 4.11 -4.91 14.79
CA LEU A 858 4.81 -3.91 15.59
C LEU A 858 5.38 -4.48 16.90
N GLU A 859 4.69 -5.45 17.52
CA GLU A 859 5.13 -6.17 18.73
C GLU A 859 6.42 -6.96 18.47
N HIS A 860 6.66 -7.38 17.22
CA HIS A 860 7.91 -8.02 16.81
C HIS A 860 9.01 -7.02 16.41
N ILE A 861 8.65 -5.96 15.66
CA ILE A 861 9.60 -5.01 15.05
C ILE A 861 10.10 -3.96 16.07
N ALA A 862 9.22 -3.48 16.94
CA ALA A 862 9.50 -2.38 17.88
C ALA A 862 8.74 -2.55 19.21
N PRO A 863 9.08 -3.55 20.04
CA PRO A 863 8.39 -3.82 21.32
C PRO A 863 8.43 -2.65 22.31
N ASP A 864 9.38 -1.72 22.17
CA ASP A 864 9.46 -0.50 22.99
C ASP A 864 8.43 0.58 22.61
N ALA A 865 7.75 0.47 21.46
CA ALA A 865 6.72 1.39 20.96
C ALA A 865 5.35 1.18 21.63
N VAL A 866 5.37 1.04 22.96
CA VAL A 866 4.26 0.73 23.87
C VAL A 866 2.99 1.55 23.58
N GLU A 867 3.15 2.83 23.27
CA GLU A 867 2.06 3.78 23.07
C GLU A 867 1.30 3.49 21.76
N GLN A 868 2.02 3.05 20.72
CA GLN A 868 1.41 2.58 19.46
C GLN A 868 0.81 1.18 19.64
N LEU A 869 1.51 0.26 20.32
CA LEU A 869 1.00 -1.09 20.61
C LEU A 869 -0.33 -1.05 21.37
N ALA A 870 -0.44 -0.18 22.39
CA ALA A 870 -1.68 0.11 23.08
C ALA A 870 -2.80 0.56 22.13
N PHE A 871 -2.53 1.52 21.26
CA PHE A 871 -3.49 2.05 20.28
C PHE A 871 -3.99 0.98 19.29
N HIS A 872 -3.08 0.21 18.67
CA HIS A 872 -3.47 -0.79 17.67
C HIS A 872 -4.16 -2.01 18.30
N PHE A 873 -3.68 -2.57 19.42
CA PHE A 873 -4.40 -3.69 20.08
C PHE A 873 -5.79 -3.28 20.59
N LYS A 874 -5.94 -2.05 21.10
CA LYS A 874 -7.25 -1.49 21.48
C LYS A 874 -8.20 -1.42 20.29
N ARG A 875 -7.74 -0.91 19.15
CA ARG A 875 -8.54 -0.86 17.89
C ARG A 875 -8.79 -2.25 17.28
N GLY A 876 -7.93 -3.23 17.54
CA GLY A 876 -8.13 -4.65 17.22
C GLY A 876 -9.12 -5.37 18.15
N HIS A 877 -9.52 -4.74 19.26
CA HIS A 877 -10.26 -5.33 20.37
C HIS A 877 -9.54 -6.53 21.03
N ASP A 878 -8.20 -6.55 21.01
CA ASP A 878 -7.39 -7.35 21.95
C ASP A 878 -7.24 -6.52 23.24
N TRP A 879 -8.31 -6.48 24.02
CA TRP A 879 -8.38 -5.70 25.25
C TRP A 879 -7.36 -6.15 26.30
N ALA A 880 -6.87 -7.40 26.23
CA ALA A 880 -5.89 -7.94 27.15
C ALA A 880 -4.48 -7.39 26.86
N LYS A 881 -4.05 -7.40 25.60
CA LYS A 881 -2.78 -6.75 25.20
C LYS A 881 -2.87 -5.23 25.30
N ALA A 882 -3.99 -4.63 24.92
CA ALA A 882 -4.22 -3.18 25.07
C ALA A 882 -4.03 -2.74 26.53
N LEU A 883 -4.68 -3.45 27.48
CA LEU A 883 -4.54 -3.22 28.92
C LEU A 883 -3.08 -3.36 29.41
N HIS A 884 -2.33 -4.33 28.87
CA HIS A 884 -0.92 -4.52 29.22
C HIS A 884 -0.07 -3.31 28.81
N TYR A 885 -0.14 -2.89 27.54
CA TYR A 885 0.68 -1.78 27.05
C TYR A 885 0.25 -0.43 27.63
N LEU A 886 -1.05 -0.16 27.80
CA LEU A 886 -1.54 1.06 28.47
C LEU A 886 -1.04 1.20 29.92
N ARG A 887 -0.89 0.08 30.65
CA ARG A 887 -0.31 0.06 32.01
C ARG A 887 1.18 0.43 32.03
N ILE A 888 1.90 0.22 30.92
CA ILE A 888 3.30 0.64 30.78
C ILE A 888 3.38 2.11 30.34
N ALA A 889 2.54 2.54 29.39
CA ALA A 889 2.46 3.92 28.91
C ALA A 889 2.10 4.91 30.04
N SER A 890 1.08 4.61 30.85
CA SER A 890 0.71 5.41 32.03
C SER A 890 1.83 5.53 33.06
N GLN A 891 2.65 4.48 33.24
CA GLN A 891 3.82 4.53 34.14
C GLN A 891 4.99 5.35 33.57
N ARG A 892 5.23 5.31 32.25
CA ARG A 892 6.19 6.20 31.57
C ARG A 892 5.77 7.67 31.75
N ALA A 893 4.56 8.01 31.32
CA ALA A 893 4.02 9.37 31.39
C ALA A 893 4.06 9.97 32.81
N ARG A 894 3.81 9.18 33.87
CA ARG A 894 3.93 9.67 35.25
C ARG A 894 5.35 9.91 35.72
N ARG A 895 6.34 9.12 35.28
CA ARG A 895 7.77 9.36 35.60
C ARG A 895 8.27 10.64 34.92
N GLU A 896 7.72 10.96 33.76
CA GLU A 896 8.02 12.16 32.96
C GLU A 896 7.17 13.38 33.37
N ASN A 897 6.25 13.24 34.35
CA ASN A 897 5.29 14.27 34.79
C ASN A 897 4.32 14.75 33.68
N ALA A 898 4.12 13.95 32.63
CA ALA A 898 3.17 14.17 31.55
C ALA A 898 1.73 13.86 31.99
N ASN A 899 1.24 14.59 33.01
CA ASN A 899 0.03 14.26 33.76
C ASN A 899 -1.24 14.16 32.88
N ASN A 900 -1.38 15.02 31.86
CA ASN A 900 -2.49 14.95 30.89
C ASN A 900 -2.47 13.64 30.08
N ALA A 901 -1.29 13.17 29.65
CA ALA A 901 -1.15 11.91 28.92
C ALA A 901 -1.45 10.71 29.85
N ALA A 902 -1.01 10.76 31.10
CA ALA A 902 -1.33 9.74 32.10
C ALA A 902 -2.83 9.65 32.40
N ILE A 903 -3.56 10.77 32.49
CA ILE A 903 -5.04 10.81 32.57
C ILE A 903 -5.67 10.12 31.35
N GLY A 904 -5.17 10.42 30.14
CA GLY A 904 -5.60 9.76 28.91
C GLY A 904 -5.44 8.24 28.99
N TYR A 905 -4.24 7.75 29.29
CA TYR A 905 -3.97 6.32 29.42
C TYR A 905 -4.80 5.64 30.51
N TYR A 906 -5.03 6.28 31.67
CA TYR A 906 -5.93 5.71 32.70
C TYR A 906 -7.38 5.62 32.24
N SER A 907 -7.86 6.62 31.50
CA SER A 907 -9.19 6.59 30.89
C SER A 907 -9.32 5.43 29.88
N GLU A 908 -8.27 5.19 29.08
CA GLU A 908 -8.23 4.05 28.15
C GLU A 908 -8.19 2.69 28.87
N ILE A 909 -7.51 2.60 30.02
CA ILE A 909 -7.45 1.38 30.86
C ILE A 909 -8.85 1.02 31.38
N LEU A 910 -9.63 2.00 31.85
CA LEU A 910 -10.99 1.78 32.33
C LEU A 910 -11.87 1.19 31.21
N THR A 911 -11.83 1.76 30.00
CA THR A 911 -12.54 1.21 28.83
C THR A 911 -12.10 -0.21 28.48
N CYS A 912 -10.82 -0.56 28.64
CA CYS A 912 -10.36 -1.93 28.41
C CYS A 912 -10.87 -2.90 29.48
N LEU A 913 -10.91 -2.47 30.75
CA LEU A 913 -11.46 -3.27 31.86
C LEU A 913 -12.99 -3.48 31.71
N GLU A 914 -13.73 -2.46 31.28
CA GLU A 914 -15.15 -2.55 30.93
C GLU A 914 -15.40 -3.61 29.84
N ASN A 915 -14.59 -3.62 28.78
CA ASN A 915 -14.76 -4.56 27.67
C ASN A 915 -14.30 -5.99 28.01
N LEU A 916 -13.38 -6.15 28.97
CA LEU A 916 -12.97 -7.46 29.50
C LEU A 916 -14.00 -8.04 30.48
N SER A 917 -14.67 -7.20 31.27
CA SER A 917 -15.66 -7.61 32.28
C SER A 917 -16.98 -6.81 32.20
N PRO A 918 -17.75 -6.86 31.07
CA PRO A 918 -18.93 -5.99 30.90
C PRO A 918 -20.05 -6.19 31.93
N THR A 919 -20.06 -7.34 32.59
CA THR A 919 -21.04 -7.70 33.64
C THR A 919 -20.50 -7.51 35.06
N ASN A 920 -19.24 -7.11 35.26
CA ASN A 920 -18.68 -6.85 36.58
C ASN A 920 -17.54 -5.82 36.57
N LEU A 921 -17.89 -4.55 36.81
CA LEU A 921 -16.92 -3.47 37.02
C LEU A 921 -16.44 -3.40 38.49
N VAL A 922 -17.08 -4.13 39.41
CA VAL A 922 -16.75 -4.16 40.84
C VAL A 922 -15.50 -5.03 41.05
N THR A 923 -14.35 -4.44 40.77
CA THR A 923 -13.03 -5.09 40.78
C THR A 923 -11.97 -4.17 41.39
N THR A 924 -10.92 -4.76 41.95
CA THR A 924 -9.76 -4.03 42.49
C THR A 924 -9.07 -3.21 41.41
N ASP A 925 -8.77 -3.80 40.25
CA ASP A 925 -8.04 -3.16 39.16
C ASP A 925 -8.75 -1.92 38.60
N TYR A 926 -10.09 -1.92 38.54
CA TYR A 926 -10.88 -0.77 38.09
C TYR A 926 -10.87 0.35 39.15
N TRP A 927 -11.03 -0.01 40.42
CA TRP A 927 -10.93 0.94 41.55
C TRP A 927 -9.52 1.56 41.65
N ASP A 928 -8.47 0.74 41.56
CA ASP A 928 -7.08 1.19 41.65
C ASP A 928 -6.72 2.12 40.47
N THR A 929 -7.31 1.89 39.29
CA THR A 929 -7.15 2.77 38.11
C THR A 929 -7.85 4.11 38.30
N LEU A 930 -9.10 4.13 38.77
CA LEU A 930 -9.83 5.37 39.09
C LEU A 930 -9.09 6.21 40.14
N LEU A 931 -8.51 5.57 41.16
CA LEU A 931 -7.78 6.27 42.22
C LEU A 931 -6.57 7.05 41.66
N GLU A 932 -5.82 6.47 40.73
CA GLU A 932 -4.66 7.14 40.13
C GLU A 932 -5.06 8.21 39.09
N ARG A 933 -6.25 8.12 38.48
CA ARG A 933 -6.80 9.19 37.64
C ARG A 933 -7.30 10.39 38.48
N ALA A 934 -8.08 10.13 39.53
CA ALA A 934 -8.56 11.15 40.47
C ALA A 934 -7.41 11.95 41.11
N LYS A 935 -6.30 11.29 41.47
CA LYS A 935 -5.07 11.95 41.96
C LYS A 935 -4.47 12.95 40.98
N LEU A 936 -4.54 12.67 39.68
CA LEU A 936 -4.05 13.57 38.64
C LEU A 936 -5.04 14.71 38.36
N TYR A 937 -6.34 14.44 38.35
CA TYR A 937 -7.35 15.50 38.31
C TYR A 937 -7.20 16.47 39.50
N ASN A 938 -6.94 15.95 40.72
CA ASN A 938 -6.69 16.80 41.89
C ASN A 938 -5.53 17.77 41.69
N LEU A 939 -4.42 17.25 41.15
CA LEU A 939 -3.16 17.96 40.91
C LEU A 939 -3.27 19.03 39.81
N ILE A 940 -4.09 18.80 38.79
CA ILE A 940 -4.30 19.74 37.67
C ILE A 940 -5.42 20.75 37.97
N GLY A 941 -6.37 20.39 38.86
CA GLY A 941 -7.51 21.23 39.24
C GLY A 941 -8.80 20.94 38.46
N TRP A 942 -8.94 19.75 37.88
CA TRP A 942 -10.13 19.31 37.12
C TRP A 942 -11.16 18.73 38.09
N ARG A 943 -11.95 19.63 38.71
CA ARG A 943 -12.74 19.31 39.92
C ARG A 943 -14.01 18.52 39.66
N ASP A 944 -14.64 18.67 38.50
CA ASP A 944 -15.89 17.97 38.18
C ASP A 944 -15.61 16.49 37.83
N GLU A 945 -14.53 16.25 37.07
CA GLU A 945 -14.03 14.91 36.73
C GLU A 945 -13.42 14.18 37.95
N GLU A 946 -12.77 14.92 38.86
CA GLU A 946 -12.35 14.41 40.17
C GLU A 946 -13.54 13.95 41.00
N LEU A 947 -14.63 14.73 41.03
CA LEU A 947 -15.85 14.44 41.79
C LEU A 947 -16.57 13.18 41.26
N GLU A 948 -16.61 12.98 39.94
CA GLU A 948 -17.19 11.77 39.32
C GLU A 948 -16.39 10.50 39.67
N ASP A 949 -15.05 10.53 39.52
CA ASP A 949 -14.19 9.39 39.87
C ASP A 949 -14.31 9.05 41.36
N LEU A 950 -14.30 10.06 42.24
CA LEU A 950 -14.44 9.88 43.69
C LEU A 950 -15.82 9.37 44.11
N GLY A 951 -16.88 9.67 43.36
CA GLY A 951 -18.19 9.06 43.52
C GLY A 951 -18.19 7.57 43.20
N THR A 952 -17.62 7.20 42.04
CA THR A 952 -17.54 5.81 41.58
C THR A 952 -16.64 4.95 42.49
N LEU A 953 -15.53 5.52 42.95
CA LEU A 953 -14.63 4.90 43.94
C LEU A 953 -15.35 4.55 45.25
N GLY A 954 -16.28 5.39 45.71
CA GLY A 954 -17.10 5.11 46.89
C GLY A 954 -18.02 3.90 46.68
N VAL A 955 -18.80 3.92 45.60
CA VAL A 955 -19.75 2.84 45.25
C VAL A 955 -19.05 1.49 45.09
N ILE A 956 -17.89 1.45 44.43
CA ILE A 956 -17.14 0.20 44.23
C ILE A 956 -16.51 -0.29 45.54
N ALA A 957 -16.00 0.60 46.40
CA ALA A 957 -15.48 0.21 47.72
C ALA A 957 -16.59 -0.32 48.65
N GLU A 958 -17.80 0.25 48.56
CA GLU A 958 -18.98 -0.29 49.25
C GLU A 958 -19.35 -1.69 48.75
N ALA A 959 -19.42 -1.89 47.43
CA ALA A 959 -19.81 -3.15 46.80
C ALA A 959 -18.75 -4.28 46.94
N LEU A 960 -17.45 -3.95 46.98
CA LEU A 960 -16.37 -4.88 47.34
C LEU A 960 -16.36 -5.26 48.82
N ASN A 961 -17.05 -4.47 49.67
CA ASN A 961 -16.96 -4.49 51.12
C ASN A 961 -15.51 -4.39 51.64
N ASP A 962 -14.76 -3.44 51.09
CA ASP A 962 -13.34 -3.19 51.39
C ASP A 962 -13.17 -1.88 52.18
N ASP A 963 -13.02 -1.99 53.50
CA ASP A 963 -12.85 -0.84 54.40
C ASP A 963 -11.54 -0.07 54.16
N THR A 964 -10.49 -0.72 53.64
CA THR A 964 -9.24 -0.04 53.25
C THR A 964 -9.49 0.87 52.05
N ARG A 965 -10.24 0.40 51.04
CA ARG A 965 -10.65 1.23 49.90
C ARG A 965 -11.65 2.31 50.29
N ARG A 966 -12.58 2.06 51.21
CA ARG A 966 -13.46 3.09 51.79
C ARG A 966 -12.64 4.20 52.47
N ALA A 967 -11.63 3.83 53.26
CA ALA A 967 -10.73 4.77 53.93
C ALA A 967 -9.92 5.61 52.93
N LEU A 968 -9.32 4.98 51.93
CA LEU A 968 -8.55 5.66 50.88
C LEU A 968 -9.42 6.61 50.03
N ALA A 969 -10.65 6.21 49.67
CA ALA A 969 -11.60 7.09 48.98
C ALA A 969 -11.96 8.31 49.85
N ALA A 970 -12.26 8.11 51.14
CA ALA A 970 -12.51 9.20 52.07
C ALA A 970 -11.31 10.17 52.19
N ARG A 971 -10.08 9.66 52.21
CA ARG A 971 -8.86 10.50 52.20
C ARG A 971 -8.80 11.41 50.95
N GLN A 972 -9.22 10.94 49.78
CA GLN A 972 -9.22 11.77 48.57
C GLN A 972 -10.40 12.76 48.53
N TRP A 973 -11.59 12.38 48.99
CA TRP A 973 -12.69 13.33 49.20
C TRP A 973 -12.29 14.48 50.15
N ALA A 974 -11.58 14.21 51.24
CA ALA A 974 -11.07 15.25 52.12
C ALA A 974 -10.09 16.20 51.41
N GLN A 975 -9.25 15.68 50.51
CA GLN A 975 -8.29 16.45 49.71
C GLN A 975 -8.97 17.30 48.62
N LEU A 976 -10.04 16.81 47.99
CA LEU A 976 -10.90 17.58 47.08
C LEU A 976 -11.53 18.78 47.82
N TYR A 977 -12.17 18.54 48.97
CA TYR A 977 -12.80 19.62 49.75
C TYR A 977 -11.76 20.62 50.29
N GLU A 978 -10.60 20.17 50.76
CA GLU A 978 -9.51 21.04 51.20
C GLU A 978 -9.00 21.95 50.07
N THR A 979 -8.69 21.37 48.90
CA THR A 979 -8.21 22.12 47.73
C THR A 979 -9.29 22.97 47.06
N SER A 980 -10.55 22.81 47.45
CA SER A 980 -11.69 23.65 47.05
C SER A 980 -12.07 24.69 48.12
N GLY A 981 -11.42 24.68 49.29
CA GLY A 981 -11.65 25.62 50.40
C GLY A 981 -12.84 25.29 51.31
N ASP A 982 -13.55 24.17 51.11
CA ASP A 982 -14.59 23.71 52.04
C ASP A 982 -13.96 22.93 53.20
N TYR A 983 -13.36 23.69 54.12
CA TYR A 983 -12.77 23.15 55.34
C TYR A 983 -13.79 22.59 56.34
N GLN A 984 -15.10 22.70 56.10
CA GLN A 984 -16.12 22.08 56.94
C GLN A 984 -16.36 20.64 56.46
N SER A 985 -16.71 20.45 55.18
CA SER A 985 -16.88 19.11 54.59
C SER A 985 -15.57 18.31 54.61
N ALA A 986 -14.42 18.96 54.41
CA ALA A 986 -13.11 18.31 54.52
C ALA A 986 -12.86 17.69 55.91
N LEU A 987 -13.27 18.37 57.00
CA LEU A 987 -13.12 17.87 58.36
C LEU A 987 -14.09 16.72 58.65
N GLU A 988 -15.35 16.82 58.22
CA GLU A 988 -16.36 15.78 58.40
C GLU A 988 -16.00 14.47 57.66
N ILE A 989 -15.39 14.58 56.48
CA ILE A 989 -14.83 13.42 55.77
C ILE A 989 -13.53 12.92 56.41
N THR A 990 -12.67 13.80 56.92
CA THR A 990 -11.45 13.40 57.63
C THR A 990 -11.74 12.62 58.91
N GLU A 991 -12.79 12.99 59.66
CA GLU A 991 -13.26 12.22 60.81
C GLU A 991 -13.72 10.81 60.39
N ARG A 992 -14.46 10.67 59.28
CA ARG A 992 -14.84 9.35 58.73
C ARG A 992 -13.60 8.52 58.34
N PHE A 993 -12.64 9.12 57.65
CA PHE A 993 -11.38 8.48 57.27
C PHE A 993 -10.61 7.97 58.51
N VAL A 994 -10.46 8.81 59.53
CA VAL A 994 -9.78 8.46 60.79
C VAL A 994 -10.54 7.35 61.56
N ASN A 995 -11.87 7.38 61.57
CA ASN A 995 -12.65 6.33 62.22
C ASN A 995 -12.57 4.98 61.49
N LEU A 996 -12.52 4.97 60.15
CA LEU A 996 -12.22 3.75 59.37
C LEU A 996 -10.79 3.24 59.63
N ALA A 997 -9.79 4.13 59.64
CA ALA A 997 -8.40 3.76 59.93
C ALA A 997 -8.23 3.15 61.34
N ARG A 998 -8.96 3.66 62.34
CA ARG A 998 -9.02 3.05 63.69
C ARG A 998 -9.68 1.67 63.69
N GLN A 999 -10.71 1.45 62.88
CA GLN A 999 -11.39 0.15 62.77
C GLN A 999 -10.53 -0.91 62.06
N LEU A 1000 -9.64 -0.47 61.16
CA LEU A 1000 -8.65 -1.31 60.48
C LEU A 1000 -7.40 -1.64 61.31
N ASP A 1001 -7.18 -0.94 62.44
CA ASP A 1001 -5.90 -0.88 63.18
C ASP A 1001 -4.69 -0.46 62.32
N ASP A 1002 -4.94 0.23 61.19
CA ASP A 1002 -3.90 0.71 60.29
C ASP A 1002 -3.30 2.03 60.82
N LYS A 1003 -2.19 1.92 61.54
CA LYS A 1003 -1.41 3.05 62.05
C LYS A 1003 -0.96 4.03 60.96
N THR A 1004 -0.74 3.56 59.73
CA THR A 1004 -0.26 4.38 58.61
C THR A 1004 -1.39 5.27 58.09
N LEU A 1005 -2.57 4.68 57.83
CA LEU A 1005 -3.76 5.44 57.46
C LEU A 1005 -4.21 6.37 58.61
N LEU A 1006 -4.08 5.93 59.86
CA LEU A 1006 -4.44 6.73 61.03
C LEU A 1006 -3.52 7.95 61.20
N GLY A 1007 -2.20 7.77 61.04
CA GLY A 1007 -1.23 8.86 61.04
C GLY A 1007 -1.47 9.86 59.90
N GLN A 1008 -1.76 9.37 58.69
CA GLN A 1008 -2.15 10.21 57.55
C GLN A 1008 -3.44 10.99 57.82
N GLY A 1009 -4.44 10.35 58.46
CA GLY A 1009 -5.70 10.98 58.83
C GLY A 1009 -5.54 12.10 59.85
N TYR A 1010 -4.78 11.88 60.93
CA TYR A 1010 -4.44 12.95 61.87
C TYR A 1010 -3.59 14.06 61.24
N ASN A 1011 -2.72 13.74 60.27
CA ASN A 1011 -1.95 14.74 59.55
C ASN A 1011 -2.84 15.67 58.70
N CYS A 1012 -3.85 15.11 58.01
CA CYS A 1012 -4.89 15.89 57.33
C CYS A 1012 -5.74 16.70 58.30
N TRP A 1013 -6.17 16.10 59.42
CA TRP A 1013 -7.01 16.77 60.43
C TRP A 1013 -6.30 17.98 61.03
N GLY A 1014 -5.04 17.82 61.43
CA GLY A 1014 -4.19 18.90 61.92
C GLY A 1014 -4.01 20.02 60.89
N ARG A 1015 -3.75 19.69 59.62
CA ARG A 1015 -3.64 20.67 58.53
C ARG A 1015 -4.93 21.46 58.31
N LEU A 1016 -6.09 20.80 58.33
CA LEU A 1016 -7.39 21.46 58.19
C LEU A 1016 -7.74 22.37 59.38
N LEU A 1017 -7.43 21.97 60.60
CA LEU A 1017 -7.61 22.81 61.80
C LEU A 1017 -6.70 24.04 61.78
N TYR A 1018 -5.46 23.87 61.32
CA TYR A 1018 -4.51 24.95 61.05
C TYR A 1018 -5.05 25.96 60.03
N LEU A 1019 -5.60 25.50 58.90
CA LEU A 1019 -6.22 26.37 57.87
C LEU A 1019 -7.45 27.13 58.38
N ARG A 1020 -8.09 26.64 59.47
CA ARG A 1020 -9.17 27.34 60.19
C ARG A 1020 -8.68 28.18 61.39
N GLY A 1021 -7.37 28.31 61.59
CA GLY A 1021 -6.78 29.09 62.69
C GLY A 1021 -6.81 28.42 64.07
N GLN A 1022 -7.16 27.14 64.16
CA GLN A 1022 -7.26 26.39 65.43
C GLN A 1022 -5.92 25.73 65.78
N TYR A 1023 -4.89 26.56 65.93
CA TYR A 1023 -3.48 26.15 65.94
C TYR A 1023 -3.10 25.17 67.06
N ASP A 1024 -3.62 25.33 68.28
CA ASP A 1024 -3.24 24.47 69.41
C ASP A 1024 -3.78 23.04 69.20
N THR A 1025 -5.05 22.90 68.84
CA THR A 1025 -5.67 21.61 68.48
C THR A 1025 -5.05 21.01 67.22
N ALA A 1026 -4.59 21.84 66.28
CA ALA A 1026 -3.83 21.37 65.12
C ALA A 1026 -2.50 20.71 65.54
N LEU A 1027 -1.77 21.30 66.49
CA LEU A 1027 -0.52 20.72 67.01
C LEU A 1027 -0.76 19.39 67.74
N ASP A 1028 -1.84 19.24 68.50
CA ASP A 1028 -2.20 17.98 69.18
C ASP A 1028 -2.42 16.82 68.19
N TYR A 1029 -3.09 17.07 67.06
CA TYR A 1029 -3.26 16.06 66.01
C TYR A 1029 -1.97 15.84 65.19
N LEU A 1030 -1.20 16.88 64.90
CA LEU A 1030 0.08 16.74 64.19
C LEU A 1030 1.16 16.03 65.02
N GLN A 1031 1.12 16.12 66.35
CA GLN A 1031 1.98 15.31 67.23
C GLN A 1031 1.54 13.84 67.18
N GLN A 1032 0.25 13.52 67.30
CA GLN A 1032 -0.25 12.15 67.17
C GLN A 1032 0.05 11.54 65.78
N ALA A 1033 0.03 12.34 64.72
CA ALA A 1033 0.44 11.92 63.39
C ALA A 1033 1.94 11.55 63.33
N LEU A 1034 2.80 12.39 63.92
CA LEU A 1034 4.24 12.15 64.01
C LEU A 1034 4.56 10.92 64.88
N ASP A 1035 3.92 10.78 66.05
CA ASP A 1035 4.10 9.65 66.97
C ASP A 1035 3.76 8.31 66.31
N LEU A 1036 2.76 8.29 65.40
CA LEU A 1036 2.40 7.12 64.61
C LEU A 1036 3.37 6.86 63.45
N ALA A 1037 3.86 7.92 62.79
CA ALA A 1037 4.85 7.81 61.72
C ALA A 1037 6.22 7.33 62.24
N GLU A 1038 6.65 7.78 63.42
CA GLU A 1038 7.83 7.27 64.14
C GLU A 1038 7.66 5.79 64.54
N GLN A 1039 6.44 5.37 64.92
CA GLN A 1039 6.13 3.97 65.23
C GLN A 1039 6.06 3.05 63.99
N SER A 1040 5.69 3.57 62.82
CA SER A 1040 5.65 2.79 61.57
C SER A 1040 6.97 2.83 60.78
N GLY A 1041 7.84 3.81 61.06
CA GLY A 1041 9.04 4.07 60.27
C GLY A 1041 8.76 4.80 58.95
N ASP A 1042 7.58 5.39 58.77
CA ASP A 1042 7.22 6.15 57.57
C ASP A 1042 7.88 7.54 57.60
N VAL A 1043 9.12 7.60 57.12
CA VAL A 1043 9.92 8.83 56.99
C VAL A 1043 9.18 9.92 56.18
N SER A 1044 8.34 9.54 55.20
CA SER A 1044 7.58 10.49 54.40
C SER A 1044 6.43 11.11 55.20
N ALA A 1045 5.75 10.34 56.05
CA ALA A 1045 4.75 10.86 56.97
C ALA A 1045 5.39 11.70 58.10
N MET A 1046 6.55 11.27 58.64
CA MET A 1046 7.31 12.06 59.62
C MET A 1046 7.65 13.44 59.05
N ALA A 1047 8.23 13.51 57.85
CA ALA A 1047 8.57 14.75 57.18
C ALA A 1047 7.33 15.62 56.92
N ALA A 1048 6.21 15.03 56.45
CA ALA A 1048 4.97 15.75 56.21
C ALA A 1048 4.37 16.36 57.49
N SER A 1049 4.37 15.63 58.60
CA SER A 1049 3.88 16.13 59.89
C SER A 1049 4.80 17.18 60.50
N LEU A 1050 6.13 17.03 60.39
CA LEU A 1050 7.10 18.05 60.80
C LEU A 1050 6.96 19.34 60.00
N ASN A 1051 6.81 19.25 58.66
CA ASN A 1051 6.54 20.40 57.81
C ASN A 1051 5.22 21.11 58.20
N ASN A 1052 4.13 20.34 58.40
CA ASN A 1052 2.85 20.90 58.82
C ASN A 1052 2.96 21.62 60.19
N ARG A 1053 3.73 21.09 61.14
CA ARG A 1053 4.00 21.77 62.43
C ARG A 1053 4.83 23.05 62.24
N GLY A 1054 5.78 23.04 61.30
CA GLY A 1054 6.53 24.23 60.90
C GLY A 1054 5.61 25.33 60.35
N LEU A 1055 4.61 24.97 59.54
CA LEU A 1055 3.58 25.89 59.06
C LEU A 1055 2.74 26.46 60.23
N VAL A 1056 2.29 25.63 61.17
CA VAL A 1056 1.55 26.14 62.35
C VAL A 1056 2.38 27.14 63.15
N ALA A 1057 3.62 26.81 63.47
CA ALA A 1057 4.53 27.70 64.21
C ALA A 1057 4.80 29.00 63.44
N TYR A 1058 4.94 28.95 62.11
CA TYR A 1058 5.13 30.13 61.26
C TYR A 1058 3.91 31.07 61.30
N TYR A 1059 2.69 30.54 61.23
CA TYR A 1059 1.45 31.34 61.31
C TYR A 1059 1.12 31.80 62.73
N GLN A 1060 1.67 31.16 63.77
CA GLN A 1060 1.75 31.68 65.14
C GLN A 1060 2.87 32.73 65.35
N ALA A 1061 3.63 33.09 64.30
CA ALA A 1061 4.81 33.95 64.33
C ALA A 1061 5.97 33.46 65.23
N ASN A 1062 6.00 32.17 65.57
CA ASN A 1062 7.09 31.51 66.28
C ASN A 1062 8.13 30.97 65.28
N TYR A 1063 8.88 31.89 64.68
CA TYR A 1063 9.78 31.60 63.55
C TYR A 1063 10.95 30.66 63.92
N ASP A 1064 11.40 30.65 65.16
CA ASP A 1064 12.47 29.74 65.61
C ASP A 1064 11.99 28.29 65.67
N ALA A 1065 10.82 28.04 66.26
CA ALA A 1065 10.21 26.70 66.26
C ALA A 1065 9.79 26.25 64.85
N ALA A 1066 9.32 27.19 64.01
CA ALA A 1066 9.02 26.91 62.60
C ALA A 1066 10.27 26.45 61.85
N ARG A 1067 11.38 27.18 62.00
CA ARG A 1067 12.68 26.84 61.40
C ARG A 1067 13.18 25.47 61.88
N GLU A 1068 13.11 25.17 63.17
CA GLU A 1068 13.54 23.87 63.70
C GLU A 1068 12.71 22.73 63.12
N ALA A 1069 11.39 22.90 63.00
CA ALA A 1069 10.50 21.90 62.42
C ALA A 1069 10.79 21.68 60.91
N PHE A 1070 10.95 22.75 60.13
CA PHE A 1070 11.32 22.64 58.71
C PHE A 1070 12.72 22.03 58.50
N GLN A 1071 13.68 22.30 59.38
CA GLN A 1071 15.02 21.69 59.33
C GLN A 1071 15.02 20.20 59.72
N LYS A 1072 13.95 19.69 60.35
CA LYS A 1072 13.76 18.27 60.67
C LYS A 1072 12.91 17.52 59.63
N SER A 1073 12.25 18.23 58.72
CA SER A 1073 11.46 17.64 57.62
C SER A 1073 12.23 17.47 56.31
N ILE A 1074 13.55 17.73 56.32
CA ILE A 1074 14.49 17.61 55.18
C ILE A 1074 15.54 16.55 55.53
#